data_AF-A0A968A290-F1
#
_entry.id   AF-A0A968A290-F1
#
_cell.length_a   1.000
_cell.length_b   1.000
_cell.length_c   1.000
_cell.angle_alpha   90.00
_cell.angle_beta   90.00
_cell.angle_gamma   90.00
#
_symmetry.space_group_name_H-M   'P 1'
#
loop_
_entity.id
_entity.type
_entity.pdbx_description
1 polymer ?
#
loop_
_entity_poly.entity_id
_entity_poly.type
_entity_poly.pdbx_seq_one_letter_code
_entity_poly.pdbx_strand_id
1 'polypeptide(L)'
;MFTRSMNNIAVLISIILLFGLNGCSHDDRFLEPAEFSTDPIVFRDEFGSNVTFQAFAGSKLDAVDLDQVNTYLGSQALQVIVPDVGDPSGSYAGGAFTTNIARNLTEYNALTFYAKASRNATLNVAGIGNDNTGTSRFTAEVNNLALTPEWQKYIIPIPLSDKLTSERGLFYFAEGPEEGNGYQIWFDEIIFETLGTISDPQPAIPITTINAEENDTITIAGATVTFDVDGISRTVSAMQGYFTFFSSDETVVNVAGNGVITAVGPGTAELTANLGTVQASGRVTVEVTEPAATPTTPAPVPMIPEADVISLFSNVYTDVTVNTWSAEWDFADVFDVTIGTDDVKKYEIQDYAGIEFADPTLDVSGMTHFHMDIWTPNSTALPATFSIKLVDFGANGAFGGGDDVEDELIFNRNTSPALETGTWISIDMPLTAFSGLLTKRHLAQLIIAGDLSIVYVDNIYFYDAGEVIAPTIPAPVPDEDPSNVISLFSDSYPDVPVNTWSTIWDDADLEDYMIGADNVKKYTNLLFAAIEFKNPTIDASSMTHFHMDVWTPNPTASPSVFKIKLVDFGANGIYEGGGGDDVEDEIILDENTMNTGIWVSIDVPLSNFSELTTRGHLGQLIISGDPNTLYIDNVYFYDSGIPEAPLTAAPTPTVAAGNVISLFSDAYTDVSVDTWSAVWDTADVQNYTIDSDTTKKYTNLLFAGIEFTSNTIDASAMTHFHMDVWTPDPTDAPAVFRIKLVDFGANGVWDDGGDDVEHEITLDENTMNTGSWISIELPLTAFVNLTTRAHLAQLIISGDPNTVYVDNIYFHR
;
A
#
# COMPACT_ATOMS: atom_id res chain seq x y z
N MET A 1 -0.91 -74.99 -16.36
CA MET A 1 -1.19 -76.01 -17.38
C MET A 1 -2.66 -75.94 -17.73
N PHE A 2 -3.01 -75.04 -18.64
CA PHE A 2 -3.07 -75.26 -20.10
C PHE A 2 -4.43 -75.83 -20.54
N THR A 3 -5.19 -74.91 -21.14
CA THR A 3 -6.00 -75.07 -22.37
C THR A 3 -7.20 -76.01 -22.35
N ARG A 4 -8.40 -75.41 -22.28
CA ARG A 4 -9.44 -75.44 -23.33
C ARG A 4 -10.75 -74.84 -22.78
N SER A 5 -10.88 -73.52 -22.73
CA SER A 5 -12.19 -72.88 -22.45
C SER A 5 -12.28 -71.39 -22.85
N MET A 6 -11.60 -70.95 -23.92
CA MET A 6 -11.64 -69.51 -24.29
C MET A 6 -11.94 -69.20 -25.76
N ASN A 7 -12.33 -70.18 -26.59
CA ASN A 7 -12.65 -69.90 -28.00
C ASN A 7 -14.15 -69.92 -28.38
N ASN A 8 -15.07 -70.16 -27.43
CA ASN A 8 -16.52 -70.20 -27.73
C ASN A 8 -17.35 -69.08 -27.07
N ILE A 9 -16.72 -68.14 -26.36
CA ILE A 9 -17.44 -66.98 -25.76
C ILE A 9 -17.23 -65.70 -26.60
N ALA A 10 -16.13 -65.59 -27.36
CA ALA A 10 -15.88 -64.43 -28.23
C ALA A 10 -16.76 -64.43 -29.50
N VAL A 11 -17.20 -65.58 -30.00
CA VAL A 11 -18.02 -65.68 -31.23
C VAL A 11 -19.51 -65.41 -30.96
N LEU A 12 -20.00 -65.62 -29.73
CA LEU A 12 -21.40 -65.34 -29.37
C LEU A 12 -21.65 -63.84 -29.09
N ILE A 13 -20.61 -63.08 -28.69
CA ILE A 13 -20.70 -61.64 -28.45
C ILE A 13 -20.63 -60.84 -29.76
N SER A 14 -19.98 -61.36 -30.81
CA SER A 14 -19.94 -60.70 -32.14
C SER A 14 -21.18 -60.92 -33.01
N ILE A 15 -22.06 -61.89 -32.69
CA ILE A 15 -23.30 -62.15 -33.46
C ILE A 15 -24.53 -61.45 -32.84
N ILE A 16 -24.49 -61.11 -31.54
CA ILE A 16 -25.53 -60.27 -30.91
C ILE A 16 -25.31 -58.76 -31.21
N LEU A 17 -24.11 -58.35 -31.62
CA LEU A 17 -23.84 -56.99 -32.10
C LEU A 17 -24.24 -56.73 -33.57
N LEU A 18 -24.73 -57.73 -34.32
CA LEU A 18 -25.04 -57.60 -35.76
C LEU A 18 -26.53 -57.61 -36.13
N PHE A 19 -27.46 -57.63 -35.16
CA PHE A 19 -28.91 -57.53 -35.40
C PHE A 19 -29.61 -56.40 -34.64
N GLY A 20 -28.86 -55.38 -34.19
CA GLY A 20 -29.38 -54.19 -33.50
C GLY A 20 -29.41 -52.90 -34.34
N LEU A 21 -29.24 -52.99 -35.67
CA LEU A 21 -29.23 -51.83 -36.57
C LEU A 21 -30.35 -51.93 -37.61
N ASN A 22 -31.58 -52.09 -37.13
CA ASN A 22 -32.73 -51.39 -37.74
C ASN A 22 -33.09 -50.27 -36.76
N GLY A 23 -32.20 -49.28 -36.65
CA GLY A 23 -32.65 -47.97 -36.20
C GLY A 23 -33.67 -47.51 -37.24
N CYS A 24 -34.90 -47.26 -36.80
CA CYS A 24 -35.75 -46.34 -37.53
C CYS A 24 -34.91 -45.09 -37.76
N SER A 25 -34.54 -44.79 -39.00
CA SER A 25 -34.24 -43.41 -39.36
C SER A 25 -35.49 -42.64 -38.98
N HIS A 26 -35.42 -41.83 -37.93
CA HIS A 26 -36.50 -40.92 -37.62
C HIS A 26 -36.59 -39.98 -38.82
N ASP A 27 -37.77 -39.98 -39.45
CA ASP A 27 -38.05 -39.08 -40.55
C ASP A 27 -38.30 -37.70 -39.93
N ASP A 28 -37.24 -36.95 -39.66
CA ASP A 28 -37.29 -35.60 -39.06
C ASP A 28 -37.86 -34.54 -40.02
N ARG A 29 -38.55 -34.97 -41.08
CA ARG A 29 -39.25 -34.07 -41.99
C ARG A 29 -40.58 -33.69 -41.34
N PHE A 30 -40.58 -32.50 -40.72
CA PHE A 30 -41.72 -31.73 -40.22
C PHE A 30 -42.30 -32.12 -38.85
N LEU A 31 -41.46 -32.23 -37.81
CA LEU A 31 -41.94 -31.89 -36.47
C LEU A 31 -41.83 -30.37 -36.32
N GLU A 32 -42.91 -29.67 -36.67
CA GLU A 32 -43.03 -28.25 -36.30
C GLU A 32 -42.99 -28.14 -34.76
N PRO A 33 -42.34 -27.10 -34.21
CA PRO A 33 -42.35 -26.87 -32.76
C PRO A 33 -43.78 -26.92 -32.24
N ALA A 34 -44.03 -27.56 -31.09
CA ALA A 34 -45.34 -27.54 -30.47
C ALA A 34 -45.75 -26.08 -30.21
N GLU A 35 -46.82 -25.62 -30.85
CA GLU A 35 -47.33 -24.26 -30.66
C GLU A 35 -47.93 -24.11 -29.26
N PHE A 36 -47.69 -22.95 -28.63
CA PHE A 36 -48.36 -22.62 -27.38
C PHE A 36 -49.86 -22.51 -27.58
N SER A 37 -50.63 -22.93 -26.57
CA SER A 37 -52.09 -22.88 -26.63
C SER A 37 -52.58 -21.44 -26.86
N THR A 38 -53.54 -21.27 -27.77
CA THR A 38 -54.24 -20.00 -27.98
C THR A 38 -55.56 -19.91 -27.17
N ASP A 39 -55.81 -20.85 -26.25
CA ASP A 39 -57.04 -20.90 -25.44
C ASP A 39 -57.33 -19.54 -24.76
N PRO A 40 -58.44 -18.85 -25.10
CA PRO A 40 -58.76 -17.56 -24.51
C PRO A 40 -59.34 -17.67 -23.11
N ILE A 41 -59.76 -18.86 -22.67
CA ILE A 41 -60.60 -18.99 -21.48
C ILE A 41 -59.71 -19.03 -20.23
N VAL A 42 -59.93 -18.10 -19.30
CA VAL A 42 -59.40 -18.20 -17.94
C VAL A 42 -60.44 -18.88 -17.05
N PHE A 43 -61.69 -18.41 -17.11
CA PHE A 43 -62.81 -18.97 -16.37
C PHE A 43 -64.14 -18.66 -17.08
N ARG A 44 -65.04 -19.65 -17.15
CA ARG A 44 -66.46 -19.50 -17.51
C ARG A 44 -67.29 -20.21 -16.43
N ASP A 45 -67.77 -21.41 -16.71
CA ASP A 45 -68.34 -22.32 -15.72
C ASP A 45 -67.27 -23.12 -14.96
N GLU A 46 -66.12 -23.32 -15.60
CA GLU A 46 -64.97 -24.05 -15.11
C GLU A 46 -63.70 -23.28 -15.47
N PHE A 47 -62.59 -23.58 -14.80
CA PHE A 47 -61.29 -23.05 -15.16
C PHE A 47 -60.89 -23.51 -16.58
N GLY A 48 -60.28 -22.60 -17.34
CA GLY A 48 -59.71 -22.93 -18.64
C GLY A 48 -58.61 -23.97 -18.56
N SER A 49 -58.13 -24.45 -19.71
CA SER A 49 -57.17 -25.55 -19.73
C SER A 49 -55.90 -25.18 -18.95
N ASN A 50 -55.55 -26.03 -17.97
CA ASN A 50 -54.38 -25.88 -17.11
C ASN A 50 -54.32 -24.56 -16.32
N VAL A 51 -55.46 -23.93 -16.05
CA VAL A 51 -55.53 -22.72 -15.22
C VAL A 51 -55.64 -23.12 -13.76
N THR A 52 -54.84 -22.46 -12.92
CA THR A 52 -54.85 -22.62 -11.45
C THR A 52 -54.82 -21.26 -10.79
N PHE A 53 -55.58 -21.11 -9.70
CA PHE A 53 -55.49 -19.93 -8.83
C PHE A 53 -54.32 -20.07 -7.85
N GLN A 54 -53.58 -18.99 -7.67
CA GLN A 54 -52.49 -18.89 -6.70
C GLN A 54 -52.69 -17.62 -5.86
N ALA A 55 -52.91 -17.79 -4.56
CA ALA A 55 -53.10 -16.68 -3.63
C ALA A 55 -51.79 -15.89 -3.42
N PHE A 56 -51.90 -14.57 -3.29
CA PHE A 56 -50.75 -13.71 -2.98
C PHE A 56 -50.36 -13.78 -1.50
N ALA A 57 -49.11 -13.45 -1.18
CA ALA A 57 -48.64 -13.40 0.20
C ALA A 57 -49.47 -12.41 1.03
N GLY A 58 -49.93 -12.84 2.22
CA GLY A 58 -50.77 -12.04 3.11
C GLY A 58 -52.25 -11.93 2.73
N SER A 59 -52.63 -12.47 1.56
CA SER A 59 -54.05 -12.58 1.18
C SER A 59 -54.75 -13.71 1.92
N LYS A 60 -56.08 -13.66 1.94
CA LYS A 60 -56.94 -14.75 2.42
C LYS A 60 -56.82 -15.94 1.48
N LEU A 61 -56.20 -17.02 1.96
CA LEU A 61 -55.83 -18.18 1.13
C LEU A 61 -57.02 -18.94 0.52
N ASP A 62 -58.18 -18.89 1.18
CA ASP A 62 -59.44 -19.51 0.76
C ASP A 62 -60.45 -18.47 0.24
N ALA A 63 -59.97 -17.31 -0.24
CA ALA A 63 -60.84 -16.24 -0.70
C ALA A 63 -61.65 -16.58 -1.96
N VAL A 64 -61.27 -17.61 -2.73
CA VAL A 64 -61.86 -17.93 -4.04
C VAL A 64 -62.62 -19.26 -3.98
N ASP A 65 -63.88 -19.24 -4.39
CA ASP A 65 -64.75 -20.42 -4.50
C ASP A 65 -65.68 -20.33 -5.74
N LEU A 66 -66.44 -21.39 -6.01
CA LEU A 66 -67.42 -21.44 -7.11
C LEU A 66 -68.85 -21.28 -6.57
N ASP A 67 -69.63 -20.37 -7.16
CA ASP A 67 -71.02 -20.11 -6.79
C ASP A 67 -71.96 -20.52 -7.93
N GLN A 68 -72.95 -21.36 -7.63
CA GLN A 68 -73.94 -21.88 -8.57
C GLN A 68 -75.25 -21.08 -8.58
N VAL A 69 -75.38 -20.06 -7.73
CA VAL A 69 -76.58 -19.24 -7.58
C VAL A 69 -76.39 -17.87 -8.24
N ASN A 70 -75.25 -17.23 -8.00
CA ASN A 70 -74.95 -15.91 -8.55
C ASN A 70 -74.13 -16.03 -9.83
N THR A 71 -74.76 -16.38 -10.95
CA THR A 71 -74.10 -16.50 -12.25
C THR A 71 -74.51 -15.37 -13.20
N TYR A 72 -73.65 -15.03 -14.16
CA TYR A 72 -74.02 -14.16 -15.28
C TYR A 72 -74.53 -15.01 -16.45
N LEU A 73 -73.72 -15.99 -16.88
CA LEU A 73 -74.04 -16.91 -17.97
C LEU A 73 -73.61 -18.32 -17.57
N GLY A 74 -74.48 -19.30 -17.79
CA GLY A 74 -74.17 -20.69 -17.44
C GLY A 74 -74.55 -21.07 -16.01
N SER A 75 -73.83 -22.04 -15.47
CA SER A 75 -74.07 -22.81 -14.26
C SER A 75 -73.22 -22.41 -13.06
N GLN A 76 -72.08 -21.76 -13.25
CA GLN A 76 -71.19 -21.35 -12.14
C GLN A 76 -70.55 -19.99 -12.40
N ALA A 77 -70.25 -19.25 -11.34
CA ALA A 77 -69.41 -18.05 -11.36
C ALA A 77 -68.32 -18.15 -10.28
N LEU A 78 -67.25 -17.37 -10.44
CA LEU A 78 -66.16 -17.30 -9.49
C LEU A 78 -66.53 -16.32 -8.38
N GLN A 79 -66.70 -16.82 -7.16
CA GLN A 79 -66.93 -15.99 -5.99
C GLN A 79 -65.59 -15.66 -5.31
N VAL A 80 -65.46 -14.40 -4.90
CA VAL A 80 -64.35 -13.89 -4.10
C VAL A 80 -64.90 -13.33 -2.79
N ILE A 81 -64.36 -13.80 -1.66
CA ILE A 81 -64.70 -13.36 -0.31
C ILE A 81 -63.62 -12.39 0.18
N VAL A 82 -63.95 -11.10 0.19
CA VAL A 82 -63.10 -10.06 0.75
C VAL A 82 -63.21 -10.09 2.28
N PRO A 83 -62.10 -10.23 3.03
CA PRO A 83 -62.13 -10.29 4.50
C PRO A 83 -62.44 -8.95 5.14
N ASP A 84 -62.94 -8.95 6.38
CA ASP A 84 -63.01 -7.77 7.24
C ASP A 84 -61.60 -7.31 7.69
N VAL A 85 -61.47 -6.06 8.13
CA VAL A 85 -60.22 -5.61 8.77
C VAL A 85 -59.95 -6.44 10.03
N GLY A 86 -58.76 -7.02 10.11
CA GLY A 86 -58.33 -7.84 11.25
C GLY A 86 -58.74 -9.32 11.16
N ASP A 87 -59.27 -9.78 10.02
CA ASP A 87 -59.49 -11.21 9.78
C ASP A 87 -58.15 -11.97 9.88
N PRO A 88 -58.03 -12.99 10.76
CA PRO A 88 -56.78 -13.73 10.97
C PRO A 88 -56.36 -14.59 9.76
N SER A 89 -57.25 -14.81 8.79
CA SER A 89 -56.98 -15.61 7.59
C SER A 89 -56.33 -14.83 6.44
N GLY A 90 -56.30 -13.50 6.52
CA GLY A 90 -55.67 -12.61 5.53
C GLY A 90 -56.26 -11.21 5.55
N SER A 91 -55.48 -10.19 5.20
CA SER A 91 -55.92 -8.78 5.26
C SER A 91 -56.66 -8.28 4.02
N TYR A 92 -56.64 -9.07 2.94
CA TYR A 92 -57.27 -8.77 1.66
C TYR A 92 -57.54 -10.08 0.89
N ALA A 93 -58.38 -10.06 -0.14
CA ALA A 93 -58.54 -11.15 -1.09
C ALA A 93 -57.71 -10.86 -2.35
N GLY A 94 -56.83 -11.75 -2.76
CA GLY A 94 -56.03 -11.51 -3.97
C GLY A 94 -55.17 -12.68 -4.40
N GLY A 95 -54.92 -12.75 -5.70
CA GLY A 95 -54.11 -13.81 -6.30
C GLY A 95 -54.15 -13.76 -7.81
N ALA A 96 -53.37 -14.64 -8.43
CA ALA A 96 -53.25 -14.77 -9.87
C ALA A 96 -53.80 -16.11 -10.37
N PHE A 97 -54.59 -16.04 -11.44
CA PHE A 97 -54.94 -17.16 -12.30
C PHE A 97 -53.80 -17.36 -13.29
N THR A 98 -53.10 -18.47 -13.13
CA THR A 98 -51.89 -18.79 -13.86
C THR A 98 -52.03 -20.11 -14.58
N THR A 99 -51.18 -20.35 -15.57
CA THR A 99 -51.09 -21.66 -16.23
C THR A 99 -49.68 -22.22 -16.20
N ASN A 100 -49.58 -23.55 -16.04
CA ASN A 100 -48.30 -24.25 -16.05
C ASN A 100 -47.75 -24.46 -17.49
N ILE A 101 -48.59 -24.32 -18.52
CA ILE A 101 -48.22 -24.34 -19.93
C ILE A 101 -48.56 -22.98 -20.51
N ALA A 102 -47.53 -22.24 -20.94
CA ALA A 102 -47.71 -20.89 -21.46
C ALA A 102 -48.66 -20.84 -22.68
N ARG A 103 -49.30 -19.69 -22.87
CA ARG A 103 -50.24 -19.41 -23.95
C ARG A 103 -49.67 -18.39 -24.93
N ASN A 104 -49.99 -18.57 -26.20
CA ASN A 104 -49.83 -17.53 -27.20
C ASN A 104 -51.11 -16.69 -27.23
N LEU A 105 -51.03 -15.46 -26.71
CA LEU A 105 -52.16 -14.53 -26.59
C LEU A 105 -52.07 -13.37 -27.60
N THR A 106 -51.21 -13.49 -28.62
CA THR A 106 -50.94 -12.41 -29.59
C THR A 106 -52.16 -11.97 -30.39
N GLU A 107 -53.15 -12.86 -30.60
CA GLU A 107 -54.36 -12.57 -31.39
C GLU A 107 -55.40 -11.72 -30.63
N TYR A 108 -55.27 -11.56 -29.31
CA TYR A 108 -56.23 -10.85 -28.46
C TYR A 108 -55.81 -9.42 -28.19
N ASN A 109 -56.75 -8.50 -27.97
CA ASN A 109 -56.43 -7.12 -27.58
C ASN A 109 -57.08 -6.70 -26.25
N ALA A 110 -57.82 -7.59 -25.61
CA ALA A 110 -58.39 -7.39 -24.29
C ALA A 110 -58.49 -8.68 -23.48
N LEU A 111 -58.41 -8.56 -22.17
CA LEU A 111 -59.11 -9.47 -21.26
C LEU A 111 -60.45 -8.84 -20.90
N THR A 112 -61.53 -9.60 -21.01
CA THR A 112 -62.86 -9.18 -20.57
C THR A 112 -63.39 -10.11 -19.50
N PHE A 113 -64.28 -9.58 -18.68
CA PHE A 113 -65.02 -10.35 -17.69
C PHE A 113 -66.31 -9.62 -17.33
N TYR A 114 -67.30 -10.36 -16.87
CA TYR A 114 -68.42 -9.81 -16.14
C TYR A 114 -68.11 -9.81 -14.65
N ALA A 115 -68.42 -8.74 -13.95
CA ALA A 115 -68.31 -8.69 -12.50
C ALA A 115 -69.49 -7.97 -11.84
N LYS A 116 -69.79 -8.36 -10.60
CA LYS A 116 -70.66 -7.64 -9.66
C LYS A 116 -70.14 -7.81 -8.23
N ALA A 117 -70.54 -6.93 -7.32
CA ALA A 117 -70.25 -7.05 -5.90
C ALA A 117 -71.53 -7.12 -5.07
N SER A 118 -71.48 -7.59 -3.81
CA SER A 118 -72.69 -7.66 -2.96
C SER A 118 -73.19 -6.29 -2.51
N ARG A 119 -72.42 -5.24 -2.78
CA ARG A 119 -72.72 -3.82 -2.59
C ARG A 119 -71.98 -3.00 -3.65
N ASN A 120 -72.24 -1.69 -3.70
CA ASN A 120 -71.32 -0.79 -4.41
C ASN A 120 -69.96 -0.81 -3.71
N ALA A 121 -68.89 -1.05 -4.47
CA ALA A 121 -67.52 -1.16 -3.95
C ALA A 121 -66.51 -0.85 -5.06
N THR A 122 -65.23 -0.76 -4.72
CA THR A 122 -64.17 -0.47 -5.69
C THR A 122 -63.13 -1.59 -5.68
N LEU A 123 -63.08 -2.39 -6.74
CA LEU A 123 -62.01 -3.36 -6.93
C LEU A 123 -60.66 -2.63 -7.11
N ASN A 124 -59.76 -2.78 -6.15
CA ASN A 124 -58.52 -2.03 -6.04
C ASN A 124 -57.63 -2.31 -7.24
N VAL A 125 -57.42 -3.58 -7.58
CA VAL A 125 -56.58 -4.00 -8.71
C VAL A 125 -57.24 -5.14 -9.48
N ALA A 126 -57.22 -5.03 -10.81
CA ALA A 126 -57.45 -6.15 -11.72
C ALA A 126 -56.52 -6.05 -12.92
N GLY A 127 -55.96 -7.17 -13.37
CA GLY A 127 -54.98 -7.15 -14.46
C GLY A 127 -54.67 -8.49 -15.09
N ILE A 128 -53.68 -8.47 -15.97
CA ILE A 128 -53.15 -9.61 -16.73
C ILE A 128 -51.63 -9.71 -16.55
N GLY A 129 -51.02 -10.84 -16.91
CA GLY A 129 -49.56 -10.98 -17.02
C GLY A 129 -48.82 -11.24 -15.71
N ASN A 130 -49.50 -11.24 -14.56
CA ASN A 130 -48.91 -11.66 -13.29
C ASN A 130 -48.97 -13.19 -13.16
N ASP A 131 -47.81 -13.83 -13.23
CA ASP A 131 -47.67 -15.29 -13.11
C ASP A 131 -47.30 -15.77 -11.70
N ASN A 132 -47.29 -14.85 -10.73
CA ASN A 132 -46.99 -15.07 -9.32
C ASN A 132 -45.61 -15.71 -9.04
N THR A 133 -44.66 -15.54 -9.97
CA THR A 133 -43.27 -16.04 -9.80
C THR A 133 -42.29 -14.98 -9.29
N GLY A 134 -42.71 -13.71 -9.26
CA GLY A 134 -41.81 -12.57 -9.08
C GLY A 134 -40.98 -12.22 -10.33
N THR A 135 -41.17 -12.95 -11.44
CA THR A 135 -40.42 -12.75 -12.70
C THR A 135 -41.31 -12.36 -13.89
N SER A 136 -42.56 -11.98 -13.62
CA SER A 136 -43.53 -11.53 -14.62
C SER A 136 -42.96 -10.37 -15.46
N ARG A 137 -43.17 -10.42 -16.78
CA ARG A 137 -42.60 -9.44 -17.72
C ARG A 137 -43.61 -8.48 -18.33
N PHE A 138 -44.89 -8.89 -18.36
CA PHE A 138 -45.93 -8.22 -19.14
C PHE A 138 -47.19 -7.97 -18.30
N THR A 139 -47.01 -7.57 -17.04
CA THR A 139 -48.13 -7.18 -16.20
C THR A 139 -48.78 -5.90 -16.74
N ALA A 140 -50.11 -5.92 -16.86
CA ALA A 140 -50.91 -4.74 -17.14
C ALA A 140 -52.17 -4.73 -16.28
N GLU A 141 -52.49 -3.59 -15.68
CA GLU A 141 -53.58 -3.48 -14.70
C GLU A 141 -54.36 -2.19 -14.77
N VAL A 142 -55.59 -2.28 -14.30
CA VAL A 142 -56.44 -1.16 -13.97
C VAL A 142 -56.61 -1.09 -12.47
N ASN A 143 -56.62 0.14 -11.96
CA ASN A 143 -56.82 0.42 -10.56
C ASN A 143 -58.20 1.03 -10.32
N ASN A 144 -58.76 0.77 -9.15
CA ASN A 144 -60.01 1.37 -8.67
C ASN A 144 -61.22 1.15 -9.60
N LEU A 145 -61.46 -0.10 -10.00
CA LEU A 145 -62.61 -0.48 -10.80
C LEU A 145 -63.89 -0.44 -9.97
N ALA A 146 -64.80 0.49 -10.28
CA ALA A 146 -66.11 0.55 -9.63
C ALA A 146 -66.95 -0.69 -9.93
N LEU A 147 -67.39 -1.40 -8.88
CA LEU A 147 -68.30 -2.53 -8.93
C LEU A 147 -69.69 -2.13 -8.40
N THR A 148 -70.72 -2.76 -8.95
CA THR A 148 -72.12 -2.57 -8.51
C THR A 148 -72.77 -3.92 -8.19
N PRO A 149 -73.95 -3.92 -7.53
CA PRO A 149 -74.76 -5.13 -7.38
C PRO A 149 -75.26 -5.77 -8.68
N GLU A 150 -75.23 -5.05 -9.79
CA GLU A 150 -75.61 -5.55 -11.11
C GLU A 150 -74.39 -6.03 -11.89
N TRP A 151 -74.56 -7.08 -12.68
CA TRP A 151 -73.52 -7.57 -13.59
C TRP A 151 -73.16 -6.54 -14.65
N GLN A 152 -71.87 -6.24 -14.77
CA GLN A 152 -71.32 -5.33 -15.77
C GLN A 152 -70.15 -5.99 -16.48
N LYS A 153 -70.00 -5.71 -17.79
CA LYS A 153 -68.83 -6.13 -18.55
C LYS A 153 -67.69 -5.14 -18.32
N TYR A 154 -66.54 -5.65 -17.94
CA TYR A 154 -65.28 -4.92 -17.83
C TYR A 154 -64.33 -5.37 -18.92
N ILE A 155 -63.52 -4.42 -19.38
CA ILE A 155 -62.56 -4.60 -20.46
C ILE A 155 -61.23 -4.05 -19.95
N ILE A 156 -60.21 -4.91 -19.90
CA ILE A 156 -58.81 -4.54 -19.65
C ILE A 156 -58.09 -4.63 -20.99
N PRO A 157 -57.81 -3.50 -21.66
CA PRO A 157 -57.01 -3.48 -22.88
C PRO A 157 -55.61 -4.06 -22.64
N ILE A 158 -55.12 -4.85 -23.59
CA ILE A 158 -53.75 -5.34 -23.58
C ILE A 158 -52.85 -4.26 -24.22
N PRO A 159 -51.82 -3.74 -23.52
CA PRO A 159 -50.95 -2.68 -24.04
C PRO A 159 -50.41 -3.00 -25.45
N LEU A 160 -49.80 -4.17 -25.62
CA LEU A 160 -49.31 -4.65 -26.91
C LEU A 160 -49.29 -6.18 -26.92
N SER A 161 -50.30 -6.79 -27.54
CA SER A 161 -50.50 -8.24 -27.53
C SER A 161 -49.40 -9.03 -28.25
N ASP A 162 -48.74 -8.44 -29.25
CA ASP A 162 -47.59 -9.04 -29.96
C ASP A 162 -46.45 -9.50 -29.02
N LYS A 163 -46.39 -8.96 -27.79
CA LYS A 163 -45.42 -9.36 -26.77
C LYS A 163 -45.80 -10.65 -26.02
N LEU A 164 -47.07 -11.05 -26.06
CA LEU A 164 -47.63 -12.17 -25.28
C LEU A 164 -47.57 -13.50 -26.05
N THR A 165 -46.39 -13.85 -26.58
CA THR A 165 -46.19 -15.09 -27.35
C THR A 165 -46.11 -16.35 -26.47
N SER A 166 -45.85 -16.18 -25.17
CA SER A 166 -45.67 -17.26 -24.18
C SER A 166 -46.01 -16.74 -22.78
N GLU A 167 -47.27 -16.39 -22.55
CA GLU A 167 -47.74 -15.82 -21.29
C GLU A 167 -48.31 -16.89 -20.34
N ARG A 168 -48.00 -16.78 -19.05
CA ARG A 168 -48.46 -17.70 -17.99
C ARG A 168 -49.37 -17.03 -16.97
N GLY A 169 -49.25 -15.72 -16.78
CA GLY A 169 -50.13 -14.91 -15.94
C GLY A 169 -51.35 -14.44 -16.73
N LEU A 170 -52.52 -14.98 -16.42
CA LEU A 170 -53.70 -14.77 -17.25
C LEU A 170 -54.60 -13.65 -16.71
N PHE A 171 -55.06 -13.78 -15.48
CA PHE A 171 -55.86 -12.78 -14.79
C PHE A 171 -55.39 -12.69 -13.34
N TYR A 172 -55.40 -11.52 -12.73
CA TYR A 172 -55.20 -11.39 -11.29
C TYR A 172 -56.04 -10.25 -10.74
N PHE A 173 -56.25 -10.29 -9.43
CA PHE A 173 -56.93 -9.23 -8.71
C PHE A 173 -56.37 -9.11 -7.29
N ALA A 174 -56.58 -7.95 -6.68
CA ALA A 174 -56.36 -7.74 -5.26
C ALA A 174 -57.42 -6.76 -4.73
N GLU A 175 -58.04 -7.11 -3.60
CA GLU A 175 -59.11 -6.33 -3.00
C GLU A 175 -59.11 -6.38 -1.47
N GLY A 176 -59.08 -5.21 -0.84
CA GLY A 176 -59.25 -5.04 0.60
C GLY A 176 -60.68 -4.70 1.04
N PRO A 177 -60.96 -4.72 2.35
CA PRO A 177 -62.26 -4.29 2.88
C PRO A 177 -62.54 -2.80 2.66
N GLU A 178 -63.80 -2.47 2.36
CA GLU A 178 -64.29 -1.08 2.28
C GLU A 178 -64.92 -0.67 3.61
N GLU A 179 -64.50 0.48 4.14
CA GLU A 179 -64.90 1.01 5.46
C GLU A 179 -64.67 -0.01 6.60
N GLY A 180 -63.66 -0.86 6.46
CA GLY A 180 -63.33 -1.89 7.44
C GLY A 180 -64.12 -3.20 7.29
N ASN A 181 -65.11 -3.24 6.40
CA ASN A 181 -65.99 -4.39 6.22
C ASN A 181 -65.65 -5.14 4.93
N GLY A 182 -65.61 -6.47 5.01
CA GLY A 182 -65.52 -7.40 3.91
C GLY A 182 -66.83 -7.49 3.13
N TYR A 183 -66.77 -8.11 1.96
CA TYR A 183 -67.91 -8.26 1.05
C TYR A 183 -67.62 -9.35 0.00
N GLN A 184 -68.56 -9.63 -0.89
CA GLN A 184 -68.40 -10.63 -1.94
C GLN A 184 -68.31 -9.98 -3.30
N ILE A 185 -67.41 -10.47 -4.13
CA ILE A 185 -67.34 -10.16 -5.56
C ILE A 185 -67.62 -11.45 -6.32
N TRP A 186 -68.31 -11.33 -7.45
CA TRP A 186 -68.46 -12.42 -8.40
C TRP A 186 -67.87 -12.00 -9.73
N PHE A 187 -67.10 -12.91 -10.34
CA PHE A 187 -66.60 -12.80 -11.70
C PHE A 187 -67.18 -13.93 -12.54
N ASP A 188 -67.47 -13.65 -13.81
CA ASP A 188 -67.93 -14.64 -14.77
C ASP A 188 -67.39 -14.28 -16.17
N GLU A 189 -67.27 -15.28 -17.05
CA GLU A 189 -66.77 -15.13 -18.43
C GLU A 189 -65.43 -14.36 -18.52
N ILE A 190 -64.42 -14.75 -17.71
CA ILE A 190 -63.06 -14.20 -17.75
C ILE A 190 -62.30 -14.76 -18.97
N ILE A 191 -62.24 -13.98 -20.04
CA ILE A 191 -61.86 -14.46 -21.38
C ILE A 191 -61.02 -13.40 -22.12
N PHE A 192 -59.98 -13.85 -22.81
CA PHE A 192 -59.25 -13.04 -23.78
C PHE A 192 -60.05 -12.89 -25.09
N GLU A 193 -60.25 -11.65 -25.54
CA GLU A 193 -61.04 -11.33 -26.72
C GLU A 193 -60.31 -10.36 -27.66
N THR A 194 -60.72 -10.36 -28.93
CA THR A 194 -60.36 -9.35 -29.91
C THR A 194 -61.56 -8.44 -30.15
N LEU A 195 -61.52 -7.23 -29.62
CA LEU A 195 -62.60 -6.25 -29.70
C LEU A 195 -62.29 -5.17 -30.73
N GLY A 196 -63.23 -4.92 -31.65
CA GLY A 196 -63.13 -3.81 -32.61
C GLY A 196 -63.39 -2.42 -32.02
N THR A 197 -63.71 -2.34 -30.73
CA THR A 197 -64.03 -1.11 -29.99
C THR A 197 -62.84 -0.50 -29.26
N ILE A 198 -61.67 -1.17 -29.27
CA ILE A 198 -60.42 -0.67 -28.66
C ILE A 198 -59.58 -0.03 -29.75
N SER A 199 -59.23 1.24 -29.57
CA SER A 199 -58.42 1.99 -30.52
C SER A 199 -57.58 3.06 -29.84
N ASP A 200 -56.76 3.77 -30.62
CA ASP A 200 -55.95 4.92 -30.20
C ASP A 200 -55.07 4.67 -28.95
N PRO A 201 -54.10 3.73 -29.01
CA PRO A 201 -53.16 3.56 -27.91
C PRO A 201 -52.31 4.81 -27.72
N GLN A 202 -52.35 5.39 -26.53
CA GLN A 202 -51.58 6.55 -26.10
C GLN A 202 -50.61 6.13 -24.98
N PRO A 203 -49.43 5.60 -25.33
CA PRO A 203 -48.41 5.22 -24.37
C PRO A 203 -47.77 6.42 -23.65
N ALA A 204 -47.42 6.23 -22.39
CA ALA A 204 -46.66 7.20 -21.60
C ALA A 204 -45.67 6.51 -20.65
N ILE A 205 -44.47 7.07 -20.53
CA ILE A 205 -43.46 6.73 -19.52
C ILE A 205 -43.32 7.90 -18.54
N PRO A 206 -42.83 7.69 -17.30
CA PRO A 206 -42.68 8.76 -16.32
C PRO A 206 -41.69 9.85 -16.78
N ILE A 207 -41.80 11.03 -16.17
CA ILE A 207 -40.80 12.10 -16.25
C ILE A 207 -40.04 12.13 -14.92
N THR A 208 -38.88 11.47 -14.86
CA THR A 208 -38.09 11.32 -13.63
C THR A 208 -36.59 11.26 -13.95
N THR A 209 -35.76 11.50 -12.93
CA THR A 209 -34.32 11.21 -12.95
C THR A 209 -34.04 9.94 -12.15
N ILE A 210 -33.14 9.10 -12.65
CA ILE A 210 -32.59 7.92 -11.98
C ILE A 210 -31.07 8.12 -11.87
N ASN A 211 -30.53 8.00 -10.66
CA ASN A 211 -29.09 7.97 -10.44
C ASN A 211 -28.65 6.50 -10.44
N ALA A 212 -27.56 6.19 -11.13
CA ALA A 212 -27.02 4.85 -11.27
C ALA A 212 -25.48 4.88 -11.28
N GLU A 213 -24.85 3.76 -10.96
CA GLU A 213 -23.43 3.53 -11.19
C GLU A 213 -23.22 2.66 -12.43
N GLU A 214 -22.01 2.72 -13.02
CA GLU A 214 -21.67 1.87 -14.16
C GLU A 214 -21.92 0.38 -13.82
N ASN A 215 -22.53 -0.35 -14.77
CA ASN A 215 -22.99 -1.73 -14.67
C ASN A 215 -24.31 -1.96 -13.93
N ASP A 216 -24.95 -0.91 -13.38
CA ASP A 216 -26.31 -1.03 -12.84
C ASP A 216 -27.32 -1.43 -13.91
N THR A 217 -28.28 -2.27 -13.51
CA THR A 217 -29.48 -2.55 -14.32
C THR A 217 -30.59 -1.57 -13.96
N ILE A 218 -31.07 -0.82 -14.95
CA ILE A 218 -32.07 0.23 -14.77
C ILE A 218 -33.47 -0.36 -15.02
N THR A 219 -34.39 -0.12 -14.08
CA THR A 219 -35.81 -0.51 -14.20
C THR A 219 -36.68 0.73 -14.27
N ILE A 220 -37.57 0.78 -15.26
CA ILE A 220 -38.53 1.87 -15.45
C ILE A 220 -39.90 1.42 -14.96
N ALA A 221 -40.33 1.97 -13.81
CA ALA A 221 -41.66 1.76 -13.25
C ALA A 221 -42.63 2.88 -13.64
N GLY A 222 -43.93 2.64 -13.54
CA GLY A 222 -44.97 3.67 -13.71
C GLY A 222 -45.32 4.02 -15.16
N ALA A 223 -44.96 3.19 -16.13
CA ALA A 223 -45.44 3.36 -17.50
C ALA A 223 -46.94 3.02 -17.61
N THR A 224 -47.63 3.69 -18.52
CA THR A 224 -49.08 3.53 -18.74
C THR A 224 -49.42 3.54 -20.23
N VAL A 225 -50.58 2.99 -20.58
CA VAL A 225 -51.17 3.15 -21.91
C VAL A 225 -52.63 3.53 -21.76
N THR A 226 -53.04 4.63 -22.38
CA THR A 226 -54.45 5.04 -22.45
C THR A 226 -55.04 4.62 -23.79
N PHE A 227 -56.19 3.96 -23.77
CA PHE A 227 -56.93 3.54 -24.96
C PHE A 227 -58.28 4.23 -25.02
N ASP A 228 -58.82 4.42 -26.22
CA ASP A 228 -60.25 4.62 -26.41
C ASP A 228 -60.95 3.25 -26.46
N VAL A 229 -61.87 3.02 -25.52
CA VAL A 229 -62.67 1.78 -25.41
C VAL A 229 -64.14 2.16 -25.52
N ASP A 230 -64.70 2.00 -26.72
CA ASP A 230 -66.10 2.36 -27.04
C ASP A 230 -66.44 3.84 -26.73
N GLY A 231 -65.51 4.75 -27.02
CA GLY A 231 -65.64 6.19 -26.76
C GLY A 231 -65.27 6.64 -25.34
N ILE A 232 -64.79 5.73 -24.49
CA ILE A 232 -64.37 6.00 -23.12
C ILE A 232 -62.88 5.76 -22.98
N SER A 233 -62.13 6.78 -22.52
CA SER A 233 -60.72 6.63 -22.21
C SER A 233 -60.50 5.65 -21.05
N ARG A 234 -59.64 4.65 -21.27
CA ARG A 234 -59.24 3.66 -20.28
C ARG A 234 -57.72 3.60 -20.21
N THR A 235 -57.18 3.93 -19.05
CA THR A 235 -55.73 3.85 -18.78
C THR A 235 -55.40 2.56 -18.06
N VAL A 236 -54.41 1.84 -18.59
CA VAL A 236 -53.80 0.68 -17.93
C VAL A 236 -52.38 1.05 -17.50
N SER A 237 -52.00 0.65 -16.29
CA SER A 237 -50.58 0.55 -15.90
C SER A 237 -49.96 -0.59 -16.70
N ALA A 238 -48.72 -0.43 -17.14
CA ALA A 238 -48.04 -1.40 -17.98
C ALA A 238 -46.58 -1.55 -17.56
N MET A 239 -46.12 -2.79 -17.39
CA MET A 239 -44.70 -3.07 -17.17
C MET A 239 -43.84 -2.69 -18.38
N GLN A 240 -42.57 -2.39 -18.12
CA GLN A 240 -41.60 -1.97 -19.12
C GLN A 240 -41.46 -2.96 -20.30
N GLY A 241 -41.76 -4.25 -20.09
CA GLY A 241 -41.66 -5.28 -21.14
C GLY A 241 -42.55 -5.02 -22.37
N TYR A 242 -43.63 -4.26 -22.22
CA TYR A 242 -44.47 -3.86 -23.36
C TYR A 242 -43.80 -2.84 -24.29
N PHE A 243 -42.80 -2.12 -23.78
CA PHE A 243 -42.18 -1.00 -24.47
C PHE A 243 -40.84 -1.41 -25.09
N THR A 244 -40.44 -0.68 -26.13
CA THR A 244 -39.09 -0.70 -26.68
C THR A 244 -38.44 0.61 -26.33
N PHE A 245 -37.40 0.58 -25.49
CA PHE A 245 -36.69 1.78 -25.05
C PHE A 245 -35.56 2.15 -26.00
N PHE A 246 -35.24 3.44 -26.03
CA PHE A 246 -34.17 4.02 -26.81
C PHE A 246 -33.39 4.99 -25.94
N SER A 247 -32.07 4.83 -25.92
CA SER A 247 -31.18 5.78 -25.27
C SER A 247 -30.78 6.88 -26.25
N SER A 248 -30.67 8.10 -25.75
CA SER A 248 -30.03 9.22 -26.46
C SER A 248 -28.50 9.09 -26.52
N ASP A 249 -27.90 8.29 -25.63
CA ASP A 249 -26.48 7.97 -25.61
C ASP A 249 -26.24 6.53 -25.13
N GLU A 250 -25.93 5.63 -26.07
CA GLU A 250 -25.67 4.22 -25.78
C GLU A 250 -24.31 3.96 -25.10
N THR A 251 -23.43 4.98 -25.05
CA THR A 251 -22.17 4.89 -24.31
C THR A 251 -22.35 5.16 -22.81
N VAL A 252 -23.45 5.83 -22.43
CA VAL A 252 -23.84 6.09 -21.03
C VAL A 252 -24.87 5.07 -20.56
N VAL A 253 -25.93 4.83 -21.34
CA VAL A 253 -26.96 3.83 -21.04
C VAL A 253 -27.26 3.00 -22.28
N ASN A 254 -27.01 1.70 -22.21
CA ASN A 254 -27.32 0.77 -23.28
C ASN A 254 -28.69 0.11 -23.08
N VAL A 255 -29.45 -0.04 -24.16
CA VAL A 255 -30.69 -0.83 -24.19
C VAL A 255 -30.44 -2.07 -25.03
N ALA A 256 -30.30 -3.21 -24.37
CA ALA A 256 -30.07 -4.48 -25.06
C ALA A 256 -31.31 -4.93 -25.84
N GLY A 257 -31.12 -5.74 -26.88
CA GLY A 257 -32.21 -6.22 -27.75
C GLY A 257 -33.27 -7.07 -27.02
N ASN A 258 -32.98 -7.57 -25.82
CA ASN A 258 -33.93 -8.28 -24.95
C ASN A 258 -34.74 -7.34 -24.02
N GLY A 259 -34.49 -6.03 -24.08
CA GLY A 259 -35.15 -4.99 -23.28
C GLY A 259 -34.50 -4.70 -21.93
N VAL A 260 -33.35 -5.31 -21.62
CA VAL A 260 -32.56 -4.97 -20.42
C VAL A 260 -31.85 -3.63 -20.65
N ILE A 261 -31.95 -2.72 -19.68
CA ILE A 261 -31.34 -1.39 -19.73
C ILE A 261 -30.19 -1.40 -18.72
N THR A 262 -28.98 -1.06 -19.16
CA THR A 262 -27.78 -1.06 -18.31
C THR A 262 -27.06 0.28 -18.39
N ALA A 263 -26.58 0.77 -17.25
CA ALA A 263 -25.60 1.85 -17.21
C ALA A 263 -24.24 1.33 -17.70
N VAL A 264 -23.61 2.03 -18.65
CA VAL A 264 -22.40 1.57 -19.36
C VAL A 264 -21.21 2.51 -19.20
N GLY A 265 -21.43 3.79 -18.90
CA GLY A 265 -20.35 4.72 -18.68
C GLY A 265 -20.85 6.01 -18.04
N PRO A 266 -19.95 6.79 -17.40
CA PRO A 266 -20.34 8.00 -16.71
C PRO A 266 -20.91 9.05 -17.68
N GLY A 267 -21.95 9.74 -17.25
CA GLY A 267 -22.60 10.78 -18.03
C GLY A 267 -24.09 10.87 -17.78
N THR A 268 -24.81 11.49 -18.71
CA THR A 268 -26.27 11.63 -18.64
C THR A 268 -26.90 11.19 -19.95
N ALA A 269 -27.90 10.31 -19.87
CA ALA A 269 -28.69 9.88 -21.02
C ALA A 269 -30.19 10.03 -20.73
N GLU A 270 -30.94 10.48 -21.73
CA GLU A 270 -32.41 10.39 -21.74
C GLU A 270 -32.86 9.10 -22.42
N LEU A 271 -33.78 8.37 -21.76
CA LEU A 271 -34.50 7.23 -22.27
C LEU A 271 -35.90 7.65 -22.75
N THR A 272 -36.19 7.29 -24.00
CA THR A 272 -37.52 7.38 -24.60
C THR A 272 -38.03 5.98 -24.94
N ALA A 273 -39.31 5.83 -25.26
CA ALA A 273 -39.89 4.52 -25.52
C ALA A 273 -40.95 4.52 -26.63
N ASN A 274 -41.14 3.38 -27.28
CA ASN A 274 -42.27 3.11 -28.16
C ASN A 274 -43.08 1.92 -27.64
N LEU A 275 -44.40 1.98 -27.79
CA LEU A 275 -45.30 0.84 -27.72
C LEU A 275 -45.61 0.37 -29.15
N GLY A 276 -44.95 -0.69 -29.60
CA GLY A 276 -44.97 -1.10 -31.00
C GLY A 276 -44.44 0.03 -31.89
N THR A 277 -45.30 0.58 -32.75
CA THR A 277 -44.95 1.72 -33.63
C THR A 277 -45.34 3.09 -33.08
N VAL A 278 -45.98 3.15 -31.90
CA VAL A 278 -46.46 4.41 -31.31
C VAL A 278 -45.47 4.92 -30.28
N GLN A 279 -45.02 6.16 -30.43
CA GLN A 279 -44.10 6.78 -29.49
C GLN A 279 -44.79 7.11 -28.16
N ALA A 280 -44.17 6.72 -27.06
CA ALA A 280 -44.61 7.08 -25.71
C ALA A 280 -44.31 8.56 -25.42
N SER A 281 -45.25 9.23 -24.75
CA SER A 281 -44.99 10.53 -24.14
C SER A 281 -44.14 10.38 -22.86
N GLY A 282 -43.41 11.43 -22.48
CA GLY A 282 -42.51 11.41 -21.32
C GLY A 282 -41.05 11.11 -21.66
N ARG A 283 -40.18 11.12 -20.64
CA ARG A 283 -38.74 10.83 -20.75
C ARG A 283 -38.14 10.51 -19.38
N VAL A 284 -37.29 9.49 -19.30
CA VAL A 284 -36.53 9.19 -18.08
C VAL A 284 -35.09 9.67 -18.27
N THR A 285 -34.61 10.54 -17.39
CA THR A 285 -33.20 10.95 -17.38
C THR A 285 -32.43 9.98 -16.49
N VAL A 286 -31.29 9.50 -16.95
CA VAL A 286 -30.38 8.65 -16.18
C VAL A 286 -29.06 9.38 -16.03
N GLU A 287 -28.62 9.56 -14.80
CA GLU A 287 -27.31 10.11 -14.44
C GLU A 287 -26.45 8.96 -13.94
N VAL A 288 -25.39 8.64 -14.69
CA VAL A 288 -24.48 7.54 -14.40
C VAL A 288 -23.16 8.09 -13.87
N THR A 289 -22.70 7.58 -12.74
CA THR A 289 -21.37 7.84 -12.19
C THR A 289 -20.46 6.63 -12.33
N GLU A 290 -19.14 6.86 -12.37
CA GLU A 290 -18.18 5.75 -12.23
C GLU A 290 -18.30 5.16 -10.82
N PRO A 291 -18.17 3.83 -10.67
CA PRO A 291 -18.12 3.22 -9.35
C PRO A 291 -16.89 3.73 -8.59
N ALA A 292 -17.01 3.87 -7.28
CA ALA A 292 -15.85 4.18 -6.45
C ALA A 292 -14.77 3.12 -6.68
N ALA A 293 -13.55 3.55 -6.98
CA ALA A 293 -12.44 2.63 -7.13
C ALA A 293 -12.26 1.81 -5.84
N THR A 294 -11.73 0.59 -5.98
CA THR A 294 -11.39 -0.27 -4.84
C THR A 294 -9.91 -0.64 -4.92
N PRO A 295 -9.21 -0.86 -3.78
CA PRO A 295 -7.83 -1.32 -3.82
C PRO A 295 -7.75 -2.69 -4.50
N THR A 296 -6.79 -2.85 -5.42
CA THR A 296 -6.60 -4.10 -6.17
C THR A 296 -5.49 -4.98 -5.58
N THR A 297 -4.70 -4.42 -4.66
CA THR A 297 -3.63 -5.10 -3.94
C THR A 297 -3.82 -4.93 -2.43
N PRO A 298 -3.41 -5.91 -1.62
CA PRO A 298 -3.34 -5.79 -0.16
C PRO A 298 -2.55 -4.56 0.30
N ALA A 299 -2.72 -4.18 1.57
CA ALA A 299 -1.87 -3.19 2.21
C ALA A 299 -0.41 -3.71 2.30
N PRO A 300 0.59 -2.83 2.51
CA PRO A 300 1.95 -3.25 2.80
C PRO A 300 2.01 -4.22 3.99
N VAL A 301 2.78 -5.31 3.87
CA VAL A 301 2.89 -6.30 4.95
C VAL A 301 3.80 -5.74 6.06
N PRO A 302 3.31 -5.64 7.32
CA PRO A 302 4.14 -5.19 8.44
C PRO A 302 5.36 -6.08 8.68
N MET A 303 6.48 -5.48 9.12
CA MET A 303 7.76 -6.17 9.32
C MET A 303 8.31 -6.06 10.75
N ILE A 304 7.58 -5.42 11.67
CA ILE A 304 8.03 -5.27 13.06
C ILE A 304 7.95 -6.63 13.78
N PRO A 305 8.94 -7.01 14.61
CA PRO A 305 8.84 -8.25 15.38
C PRO A 305 7.60 -8.27 16.27
N GLU A 306 6.86 -9.40 16.29
CA GLU A 306 5.60 -9.52 17.08
C GLU A 306 5.77 -9.21 18.58
N ALA A 307 6.97 -9.39 19.13
CA ALA A 307 7.26 -9.08 20.54
C ALA A 307 7.18 -7.58 20.86
N ASP A 308 7.35 -6.72 19.85
CA ASP A 308 7.44 -5.27 19.98
C ASP A 308 6.14 -4.58 19.53
N VAL A 309 5.06 -5.33 19.30
CA VAL A 309 3.80 -4.84 18.70
C VAL A 309 2.60 -5.08 19.61
N ILE A 310 1.73 -4.07 19.70
CA ILE A 310 0.34 -4.19 20.18
C ILE A 310 -0.59 -3.92 18.99
N SER A 311 -1.16 -4.97 18.41
CA SER A 311 -2.00 -4.88 17.21
C SER A 311 -3.48 -4.76 17.55
N LEU A 312 -4.18 -3.79 16.93
CA LEU A 312 -5.64 -3.70 16.95
C LEU A 312 -6.27 -4.47 15.77
N PHE A 313 -5.62 -4.45 14.61
CA PHE A 313 -6.09 -5.11 13.39
C PHE A 313 -4.92 -5.39 12.44
N SER A 314 -4.59 -6.65 12.21
CA SER A 314 -3.66 -7.08 11.16
C SER A 314 -3.76 -8.57 10.89
N ASN A 315 -3.58 -8.98 9.64
CA ASN A 315 -3.46 -10.41 9.29
C ASN A 315 -2.10 -11.02 9.72
N VAL A 316 -1.11 -10.20 10.11
CA VAL A 316 0.25 -10.65 10.47
C VAL A 316 0.42 -10.89 11.98
N TYR A 317 -0.20 -10.04 12.80
CA TYR A 317 0.00 -10.04 14.25
C TYR A 317 -1.17 -10.67 15.01
N THR A 318 -0.94 -11.04 16.26
CA THR A 318 -2.03 -11.40 17.18
C THR A 318 -2.74 -10.13 17.66
N ASP A 319 -3.98 -9.91 17.21
CA ASP A 319 -4.76 -8.74 17.60
C ASP A 319 -5.29 -8.79 19.04
N VAL A 320 -5.29 -7.63 19.71
CA VAL A 320 -5.99 -7.42 20.98
C VAL A 320 -7.50 -7.26 20.74
N THR A 321 -8.28 -7.37 21.82
CA THR A 321 -9.73 -7.18 21.73
C THR A 321 -10.07 -5.72 21.43
N VAL A 322 -10.74 -5.47 20.31
CA VAL A 322 -11.46 -4.22 20.02
C VAL A 322 -12.93 -4.44 20.35
N ASN A 323 -13.53 -3.58 21.18
CA ASN A 323 -14.92 -3.73 21.61
C ASN A 323 -15.90 -3.44 20.47
N THR A 324 -15.63 -2.39 19.69
CA THR A 324 -16.37 -2.10 18.47
C THR A 324 -15.53 -1.33 17.45
N TRP A 325 -15.74 -1.64 16.18
CA TRP A 325 -15.15 -0.95 15.02
C TRP A 325 -16.02 0.21 14.52
N SER A 326 -17.23 0.33 15.04
CA SER A 326 -18.15 1.45 14.83
C SER A 326 -18.96 1.66 16.11
N ALA A 327 -18.65 2.74 16.83
CA ALA A 327 -19.25 3.03 18.12
C ALA A 327 -20.63 3.69 17.96
N GLU A 328 -21.56 3.51 18.92
CA GLU A 328 -22.92 4.08 18.83
C GLU A 328 -22.96 5.62 18.71
N TRP A 329 -21.84 6.28 19.02
CA TRP A 329 -21.67 7.72 18.94
C TRP A 329 -21.01 8.19 17.64
N ASP A 330 -20.65 7.29 16.74
CA ASP A 330 -20.06 7.64 15.44
C ASP A 330 -21.11 7.99 14.37
N PHE A 331 -20.63 8.43 13.22
CA PHE A 331 -21.42 8.72 12.03
C PHE A 331 -20.69 8.12 10.82
N ALA A 332 -20.52 6.80 10.85
CA ALA A 332 -19.92 6.03 9.77
C ALA A 332 -20.51 4.61 9.72
N ASP A 333 -20.50 4.01 8.53
CA ASP A 333 -20.73 2.57 8.37
C ASP A 333 -19.38 1.86 8.20
N VAL A 334 -19.23 0.67 8.77
CA VAL A 334 -18.03 -0.18 8.61
C VAL A 334 -18.38 -1.54 8.02
N PHE A 335 -17.56 -1.98 7.07
CA PHE A 335 -17.71 -3.25 6.38
C PHE A 335 -16.40 -4.04 6.43
N ASP A 336 -16.50 -5.34 6.67
CA ASP A 336 -15.39 -6.26 6.47
C ASP A 336 -15.30 -6.64 5.00
N VAL A 337 -14.15 -6.39 4.38
CA VAL A 337 -13.87 -6.78 3.00
C VAL A 337 -12.54 -7.54 2.95
N THR A 338 -12.31 -8.30 1.87
CA THR A 338 -11.03 -9.00 1.67
C THR A 338 -10.42 -8.53 0.36
N ILE A 339 -9.17 -8.08 0.39
CA ILE A 339 -8.40 -7.68 -0.78
C ILE A 339 -7.31 -8.72 -1.01
N GLY A 340 -7.48 -9.56 -2.02
CA GLY A 340 -6.62 -10.74 -2.19
C GLY A 340 -6.84 -11.75 -1.06
N THR A 341 -5.89 -11.85 -0.14
CA THR A 341 -5.96 -12.71 1.06
C THR A 341 -5.98 -11.91 2.36
N ASP A 342 -6.00 -10.59 2.27
CA ASP A 342 -5.88 -9.67 3.39
C ASP A 342 -7.25 -9.17 3.81
N ASP A 343 -7.53 -9.18 5.11
CA ASP A 343 -8.79 -8.67 5.65
C ASP A 343 -8.63 -7.16 5.86
N VAL A 344 -9.62 -6.38 5.42
CA VAL A 344 -9.55 -4.91 5.42
C VAL A 344 -10.85 -4.36 5.97
N LYS A 345 -10.78 -3.29 6.78
CA LYS A 345 -11.95 -2.51 7.19
C LYS A 345 -12.26 -1.45 6.13
N LYS A 346 -13.45 -1.46 5.55
CA LYS A 346 -13.95 -0.36 4.70
C LYS A 346 -14.88 0.51 5.52
N TYR A 347 -14.52 1.77 5.70
CA TYR A 347 -15.36 2.80 6.29
C TYR A 347 -16.05 3.65 5.22
N GLU A 348 -17.35 3.88 5.41
CA GLU A 348 -18.11 4.93 4.74
C GLU A 348 -18.43 6.01 5.78
N ILE A 349 -17.63 7.09 5.77
CA ILE A 349 -17.64 8.13 6.80
C ILE A 349 -18.59 9.27 6.38
N GLN A 350 -19.58 9.58 7.23
CA GLN A 350 -20.44 10.75 7.05
C GLN A 350 -20.00 11.96 7.87
N ASP A 351 -19.37 11.74 9.03
CA ASP A 351 -18.73 12.80 9.84
C ASP A 351 -17.41 12.28 10.45
N TYR A 352 -17.48 11.22 11.25
CA TYR A 352 -16.33 10.54 11.85
C TYR A 352 -16.68 9.09 12.21
N ALA A 353 -15.67 8.21 12.25
CA ALA A 353 -15.81 6.83 12.69
C ALA A 353 -15.12 6.60 14.04
N GLY A 354 -15.80 5.91 14.94
CA GLY A 354 -15.34 5.66 16.30
C GLY A 354 -14.95 4.21 16.52
N ILE A 355 -13.70 3.97 16.88
CA ILE A 355 -13.18 2.66 17.25
C ILE A 355 -12.91 2.65 18.76
N GLU A 356 -13.48 1.70 19.48
CA GLU A 356 -13.40 1.64 20.95
C GLU A 356 -12.83 0.29 21.42
N PHE A 357 -11.83 0.38 22.29
CA PHE A 357 -11.09 -0.72 22.93
C PHE A 357 -10.88 -0.40 24.42
N ALA A 358 -11.96 -0.02 25.10
CA ALA A 358 -11.97 0.43 26.49
C ALA A 358 -12.13 -0.69 27.54
N ASP A 359 -12.52 -1.91 27.15
CA ASP A 359 -12.70 -3.05 28.06
C ASP A 359 -11.89 -4.29 27.60
N PRO A 360 -10.63 -4.43 28.06
CA PRO A 360 -9.87 -3.44 28.83
C PRO A 360 -9.18 -2.39 27.94
N THR A 361 -8.89 -1.21 28.51
CA THR A 361 -8.00 -0.21 27.90
C THR A 361 -6.59 -0.77 27.67
N LEU A 362 -5.83 -0.14 26.77
CA LEU A 362 -4.46 -0.53 26.43
C LEU A 362 -3.41 0.33 27.14
N ASP A 363 -2.39 -0.35 27.70
CA ASP A 363 -1.17 0.30 28.17
C ASP A 363 -0.13 0.26 27.05
N VAL A 364 -0.01 1.37 26.31
CA VAL A 364 0.97 1.55 25.22
C VAL A 364 2.16 2.41 25.67
N SER A 365 2.39 2.52 26.99
CA SER A 365 3.46 3.38 27.52
C SER A 365 4.88 2.95 27.15
N GLY A 366 5.07 1.68 26.77
CA GLY A 366 6.34 1.16 26.25
C GLY A 366 6.48 1.23 24.73
N MET A 367 5.45 1.70 24.00
CA MET A 367 5.50 1.83 22.54
C MET A 367 6.03 3.21 22.16
N THR A 368 6.64 3.32 20.98
CA THR A 368 7.19 4.59 20.47
C THR A 368 6.42 5.12 19.26
N HIS A 369 5.70 4.27 18.54
CA HIS A 369 5.03 4.63 17.29
C HIS A 369 3.59 4.10 17.21
N PHE A 370 2.77 4.79 16.42
CA PHE A 370 1.47 4.35 15.94
C PHE A 370 1.53 4.14 14.43
N HIS A 371 0.96 3.05 13.95
CA HIS A 371 0.90 2.68 12.54
C HIS A 371 -0.55 2.40 12.10
N MET A 372 -0.88 2.84 10.89
CA MET A 372 -2.12 2.51 10.18
C MET A 372 -1.89 2.60 8.67
N ASP A 373 -2.31 1.59 7.90
CA ASP A 373 -2.39 1.69 6.46
C ASP A 373 -3.77 2.17 6.03
N ILE A 374 -3.81 3.17 5.14
CA ILE A 374 -5.07 3.65 4.55
C ILE A 374 -5.03 3.65 3.02
N TRP A 375 -6.19 3.42 2.41
CA TRP A 375 -6.41 3.60 0.97
C TRP A 375 -7.75 4.28 0.75
N THR A 376 -7.84 5.23 -0.17
CA THR A 376 -9.11 5.92 -0.47
C THR A 376 -9.31 6.10 -1.97
N PRO A 377 -10.55 5.90 -2.49
CA PRO A 377 -10.90 6.30 -3.84
C PRO A 377 -11.25 7.79 -3.92
N ASN A 378 -11.45 8.47 -2.79
CA ASN A 378 -11.77 9.89 -2.79
C ASN A 378 -10.59 10.73 -3.24
N SER A 379 -10.89 11.88 -3.85
CA SER A 379 -9.88 12.87 -4.22
C SER A 379 -9.18 13.41 -2.96
N THR A 380 -7.85 13.24 -2.88
CA THR A 380 -7.00 13.83 -1.82
C THR A 380 -6.46 15.21 -2.19
N ALA A 381 -6.94 15.80 -3.29
CA ALA A 381 -6.59 17.17 -3.65
C ALA A 381 -7.09 18.16 -2.57
N LEU A 382 -6.28 19.18 -2.28
CA LEU A 382 -6.63 20.22 -1.32
C LEU A 382 -8.00 20.85 -1.67
N PRO A 383 -8.86 21.11 -0.67
CA PRO A 383 -8.56 21.17 0.76
C PRO A 383 -8.78 19.85 1.54
N ALA A 384 -8.98 18.70 0.88
CA ALA A 384 -9.34 17.45 1.54
C ALA A 384 -8.33 17.03 2.62
N THR A 385 -8.85 16.59 3.77
CA THR A 385 -8.07 16.11 4.92
C THR A 385 -8.53 14.74 5.42
N PHE A 386 -7.67 14.05 6.16
CA PHE A 386 -7.96 12.87 6.96
C PHE A 386 -7.33 13.08 8.33
N SER A 387 -8.05 12.81 9.42
CA SER A 387 -7.51 12.95 10.77
C SER A 387 -7.56 11.64 11.55
N ILE A 388 -6.59 11.49 12.44
CA ILE A 388 -6.49 10.41 13.41
C ILE A 388 -6.38 11.03 14.78
N LYS A 389 -7.29 10.66 15.68
CA LYS A 389 -7.30 11.10 17.06
C LYS A 389 -7.21 9.90 18.01
N LEU A 390 -6.34 10.01 19.00
CA LEU A 390 -6.14 9.01 20.05
C LEU A 390 -6.62 9.59 21.39
N VAL A 391 -7.28 8.76 22.20
CA VAL A 391 -7.82 9.15 23.52
C VAL A 391 -7.39 8.15 24.59
N ASP A 392 -6.75 8.66 25.65
CA ASP A 392 -6.38 7.94 26.87
C ASP A 392 -7.29 8.40 28.01
N PHE A 393 -7.93 7.46 28.70
CA PHE A 393 -8.90 7.72 29.78
C PHE A 393 -8.23 8.08 31.12
N GLY A 394 -7.05 8.70 31.06
CA GLY A 394 -6.37 9.25 32.23
C GLY A 394 -5.96 8.20 33.26
N ALA A 395 -5.77 8.63 34.51
CA ALA A 395 -5.30 7.74 35.57
C ALA A 395 -6.39 6.80 36.10
N ASN A 396 -7.67 7.15 35.92
CA ASN A 396 -8.81 6.39 36.42
C ASN A 396 -9.25 5.25 35.49
N GLY A 397 -8.81 5.25 34.22
CA GLY A 397 -9.19 4.26 33.20
C GLY A 397 -10.65 4.34 32.75
N ALA A 398 -11.31 5.49 32.90
CA ALA A 398 -12.72 5.70 32.63
C ALA A 398 -13.02 7.10 32.04
N PHE A 399 -13.72 7.12 30.91
CA PHE A 399 -14.11 8.35 30.21
C PHE A 399 -14.94 9.32 31.07
N GLY A 400 -14.67 10.62 30.93
CA GLY A 400 -15.45 11.72 31.50
C GLY A 400 -15.06 12.12 32.92
N GLY A 401 -13.88 11.74 33.40
CA GLY A 401 -13.35 12.02 34.74
C GLY A 401 -12.60 13.35 34.91
N GLY A 402 -12.30 14.02 33.80
CA GLY A 402 -11.49 15.25 33.75
C GLY A 402 -9.98 15.03 33.79
N ASP A 403 -9.54 13.77 33.78
CA ASP A 403 -8.16 13.33 33.61
C ASP A 403 -7.86 12.72 32.23
N ASP A 404 -8.87 12.62 31.36
CA ASP A 404 -8.72 12.16 29.99
C ASP A 404 -7.79 13.09 29.19
N VAL A 405 -6.94 12.51 28.35
CA VAL A 405 -6.04 13.25 27.45
C VAL A 405 -6.18 12.72 26.04
N GLU A 406 -6.03 13.61 25.07
CA GLU A 406 -6.26 13.33 23.66
C GLU A 406 -5.42 14.26 22.79
N ASP A 407 -5.09 13.79 21.59
CA ASP A 407 -4.57 14.64 20.52
C ASP A 407 -4.98 14.13 19.16
N GLU A 408 -5.00 15.03 18.18
CA GLU A 408 -5.43 14.77 16.81
C GLU A 408 -4.34 15.19 15.81
N LEU A 409 -3.97 14.27 14.91
CA LEU A 409 -3.13 14.56 13.76
C LEU A 409 -3.99 14.68 12.51
N ILE A 410 -3.70 15.68 11.67
CA ILE A 410 -4.42 15.95 10.42
C ILE A 410 -3.45 15.78 9.25
N PHE A 411 -3.84 14.95 8.29
CA PHE A 411 -3.10 14.61 7.08
C PHE A 411 -3.77 15.23 5.85
N ASN A 412 -2.96 15.67 4.89
CA ASN A 412 -3.41 16.14 3.58
C ASN A 412 -2.30 15.91 2.53
N ARG A 413 -2.46 16.43 1.32
CA ARG A 413 -1.46 16.23 0.26
C ARG A 413 -0.09 16.89 0.52
N ASN A 414 0.01 17.80 1.49
CA ASN A 414 1.24 18.51 1.85
C ASN A 414 1.87 18.02 3.17
N THR A 415 1.29 17.01 3.83
CA THR A 415 1.87 16.41 5.05
C THR A 415 2.90 15.34 4.72
N SER A 416 3.61 14.84 5.75
CA SER A 416 4.46 13.66 5.66
C SER A 416 3.96 12.63 6.67
N PRO A 417 3.38 11.48 6.23
CA PRO A 417 3.14 11.11 4.83
C PRO A 417 2.08 11.99 4.15
N ALA A 418 2.15 12.07 2.82
CA ALA A 418 1.20 12.80 1.99
C ALA A 418 0.04 11.88 1.56
N LEU A 419 -1.20 12.37 1.61
CA LEU A 419 -2.36 11.61 1.15
C LEU A 419 -2.37 11.48 -0.39
N GLU A 420 -2.60 10.27 -0.90
CA GLU A 420 -2.70 10.00 -2.34
C GLU A 420 -3.94 9.15 -2.68
N THR A 421 -4.78 9.64 -3.60
CA THR A 421 -5.94 8.90 -4.10
C THR A 421 -5.51 7.63 -4.83
N GLY A 422 -6.14 6.51 -4.51
CA GLY A 422 -5.96 5.25 -5.23
C GLY A 422 -4.71 4.46 -4.85
N THR A 423 -3.98 4.87 -3.82
CA THR A 423 -2.73 4.22 -3.36
C THR A 423 -2.80 3.96 -1.85
N TRP A 424 -2.17 2.87 -1.38
CA TRP A 424 -2.01 2.59 0.04
C TRP A 424 -0.96 3.53 0.63
N ILE A 425 -1.30 4.18 1.73
CA ILE A 425 -0.45 5.09 2.48
C ILE A 425 -0.29 4.56 3.89
N SER A 426 0.95 4.25 4.27
CA SER A 426 1.30 3.90 5.65
C SER A 426 1.47 5.18 6.47
N ILE A 427 0.55 5.41 7.40
CA ILE A 427 0.65 6.45 8.40
C ILE A 427 1.41 5.88 9.59
N ASP A 428 2.72 6.09 9.58
CA ASP A 428 3.64 5.70 10.66
C ASP A 428 4.11 6.96 11.39
N MET A 429 3.61 7.16 12.60
CA MET A 429 3.84 8.39 13.36
C MET A 429 4.44 8.08 14.73
N PRO A 430 5.52 8.78 15.15
CA PRO A 430 5.98 8.67 16.51
C PRO A 430 4.88 9.17 17.46
N LEU A 431 4.68 8.48 18.58
CA LEU A 431 3.67 8.84 19.57
C LEU A 431 3.94 10.22 20.20
N THR A 432 5.18 10.74 20.10
CA THR A 432 5.55 12.10 20.49
C THR A 432 4.95 13.18 19.59
N ALA A 433 4.49 12.84 18.37
CA ALA A 433 3.75 13.77 17.50
C ALA A 433 2.36 14.12 18.08
N PHE A 434 1.76 13.22 18.87
CA PHE A 434 0.53 13.45 19.61
C PHE A 434 0.83 14.21 20.92
N SER A 435 1.27 15.46 20.79
CA SER A 435 1.66 16.36 21.89
C SER A 435 0.65 16.49 23.05
N GLY A 436 -0.65 16.34 22.77
CA GLY A 436 -1.74 16.35 23.75
C GLY A 436 -1.95 15.01 24.48
N LEU A 437 -1.40 13.91 23.97
CA LEU A 437 -1.51 12.56 24.54
C LEU A 437 -0.47 12.36 25.65
N LEU A 438 -0.64 13.10 26.74
CA LEU A 438 0.31 13.18 27.87
C LEU A 438 0.46 11.85 28.64
N THR A 439 -0.56 11.01 28.62
CA THR A 439 -0.59 9.67 29.22
C THR A 439 -0.94 8.63 28.16
N LYS A 440 -0.48 7.39 28.38
CA LYS A 440 -0.57 6.28 27.43
C LYS A 440 -0.88 4.93 28.10
N ARG A 441 -1.37 4.97 29.33
CA ARG A 441 -1.56 3.75 30.16
C ARG A 441 -2.96 3.16 30.04
N HIS A 442 -3.92 3.95 29.59
CA HIS A 442 -5.33 3.58 29.45
C HIS A 442 -5.87 4.12 28.14
N LEU A 443 -5.14 3.89 27.04
CA LEU A 443 -5.59 4.23 25.71
C LEU A 443 -6.84 3.40 25.38
N ALA A 444 -7.89 4.06 24.91
CA ALA A 444 -9.21 3.44 24.86
C ALA A 444 -9.97 3.68 23.55
N GLN A 445 -9.64 4.75 22.82
CA GLN A 445 -10.34 5.11 21.59
C GLN A 445 -9.39 5.57 20.50
N LEU A 446 -9.78 5.24 19.27
CA LEU A 446 -9.24 5.75 18.02
C LEU A 446 -10.41 6.34 17.22
N ILE A 447 -10.26 7.59 16.79
CA ILE A 447 -11.25 8.27 15.94
C ILE A 447 -10.58 8.61 14.62
N ILE A 448 -11.25 8.27 13.52
CA ILE A 448 -10.86 8.70 12.19
C ILE A 448 -11.93 9.63 11.61
N ALA A 449 -11.51 10.74 11.00
CA ALA A 449 -12.43 11.75 10.47
C ALA A 449 -11.81 12.49 9.26
N GLY A 450 -12.52 13.49 8.73
CA GLY A 450 -12.03 14.35 7.64
C GLY A 450 -12.98 14.41 6.45
N ASP A 451 -12.44 14.76 5.28
CA ASP A 451 -13.19 14.94 4.03
C ASP A 451 -13.27 13.67 3.17
N LEU A 452 -12.64 12.57 3.60
CA LEU A 452 -12.65 11.29 2.89
C LEU A 452 -13.87 10.45 3.31
N SER A 453 -14.86 10.36 2.42
CA SER A 453 -16.10 9.63 2.70
C SER A 453 -15.97 8.11 2.60
N ILE A 454 -14.93 7.59 1.95
CA ILE A 454 -14.63 6.16 1.82
C ILE A 454 -13.15 5.95 2.14
N VAL A 455 -12.87 5.18 3.19
CA VAL A 455 -11.50 4.84 3.60
C VAL A 455 -11.41 3.35 3.86
N TYR A 456 -10.47 2.70 3.20
CA TYR A 456 -10.05 1.33 3.50
C TYR A 456 -8.90 1.43 4.49
N VAL A 457 -8.97 0.67 5.58
CA VAL A 457 -8.04 0.72 6.70
C VAL A 457 -7.56 -0.69 6.98
N ASP A 458 -6.24 -0.82 7.15
CA ASP A 458 -5.57 -2.07 7.49
C ASP A 458 -4.39 -1.78 8.46
N ASN A 459 -3.82 -2.84 9.03
CA ASN A 459 -2.60 -2.82 9.84
C ASN A 459 -2.59 -1.71 10.89
N ILE A 460 -3.56 -1.73 11.80
CA ILE A 460 -3.65 -0.75 12.89
C ILE A 460 -2.92 -1.30 14.10
N TYR A 461 -1.77 -0.72 14.47
CA TYR A 461 -0.99 -1.19 15.61
C TYR A 461 -0.12 -0.10 16.24
N PHE A 462 0.31 -0.35 17.47
CA PHE A 462 1.37 0.40 18.15
C PHE A 462 2.61 -0.47 18.21
N TYR A 463 3.79 0.13 18.08
CA TYR A 463 5.03 -0.63 18.22
C TYR A 463 6.13 0.16 18.92
N ASP A 464 7.06 -0.59 19.52
CA ASP A 464 8.35 -0.08 19.93
C ASP A 464 9.33 -0.24 18.75
N ALA A 465 9.75 0.87 18.16
CA ALA A 465 10.79 0.91 17.13
C ALA A 465 12.17 0.40 17.64
N GLY A 466 12.28 0.05 18.92
CA GLY A 466 13.48 -0.55 19.49
C GLY A 466 14.61 0.48 19.63
N GLU A 467 14.28 1.72 20.02
CA GLU A 467 15.30 2.71 20.35
C GLU A 467 16.14 2.16 21.50
N VAL A 468 17.36 1.73 21.17
CA VAL A 468 18.34 1.31 22.16
C VAL A 468 18.75 2.57 22.90
N ILE A 469 18.19 2.79 24.09
CA ILE A 469 18.46 3.97 24.93
C ILE A 469 19.74 3.84 25.78
N ALA A 470 20.33 2.64 25.84
CA ALA A 470 21.58 2.35 26.52
C ALA A 470 22.31 1.15 25.87
N PRO A 471 23.65 1.11 25.87
CA PRO A 471 24.40 -0.03 25.36
C PRO A 471 24.17 -1.24 26.25
N THR A 472 23.95 -2.39 25.64
CA THR A 472 23.77 -3.68 26.34
C THR A 472 25.00 -4.58 26.25
N ILE A 473 25.95 -4.21 25.41
CA ILE A 473 27.22 -4.90 25.16
C ILE A 473 28.34 -3.95 25.64
N PRO A 474 29.34 -4.44 26.40
CA PRO A 474 30.54 -3.67 26.77
C PRO A 474 31.23 -3.04 25.56
N ALA A 475 32.06 -2.02 25.80
CA ALA A 475 32.91 -1.46 24.76
C ALA A 475 33.91 -2.52 24.25
N PRO A 476 34.46 -2.38 23.03
CA PRO A 476 35.56 -3.22 22.56
C PRO A 476 36.71 -3.26 23.58
N VAL A 477 37.30 -4.43 23.81
CA VAL A 477 38.44 -4.57 24.72
C VAL A 477 39.71 -4.09 24.01
N PRO A 478 40.43 -3.08 24.52
CA PRO A 478 41.69 -2.64 23.92
C PRO A 478 42.75 -3.74 23.89
N ASP A 479 43.56 -3.78 22.84
CA ASP A 479 44.58 -4.82 22.61
C ASP A 479 46.01 -4.29 22.45
N GLU A 480 46.21 -2.97 22.54
CA GLU A 480 47.53 -2.33 22.56
C GLU A 480 48.42 -2.87 23.69
N ASP A 481 49.73 -2.96 23.43
CA ASP A 481 50.70 -3.37 24.45
C ASP A 481 50.67 -2.36 25.61
N PRO A 482 50.37 -2.76 26.86
CA PRO A 482 50.28 -1.83 27.99
C PRO A 482 51.55 -0.98 28.23
N SER A 483 52.71 -1.40 27.71
CA SER A 483 53.95 -0.61 27.79
C SER A 483 54.01 0.59 26.85
N ASN A 484 53.13 0.63 25.83
CA ASN A 484 52.98 1.72 24.87
C ASN A 484 51.78 2.62 25.18
N VAL A 485 51.07 2.39 26.29
CA VAL A 485 49.80 3.06 26.61
C VAL A 485 49.92 3.98 27.82
N ILE A 486 49.31 5.17 27.73
CA ILE A 486 48.99 6.04 28.86
C ILE A 486 47.46 6.08 28.99
N SER A 487 46.91 5.32 29.94
CA SER A 487 45.45 5.20 30.15
C SER A 487 44.92 6.26 31.12
N LEU A 488 43.85 6.96 30.73
CA LEU A 488 43.05 7.82 31.61
C LEU A 488 41.90 7.04 32.26
N PHE A 489 41.26 6.14 31.49
CA PHE A 489 40.14 5.31 31.92
C PHE A 489 40.07 4.04 31.07
N SER A 490 40.32 2.88 31.67
CA SER A 490 40.06 1.58 31.05
C SER A 490 40.10 0.48 32.11
N ASP A 491 39.25 -0.54 31.98
CA ASP A 491 39.36 -1.75 32.78
C ASP A 491 40.52 -2.68 32.34
N SER A 492 41.12 -2.43 31.17
CA SER A 492 42.20 -3.24 30.60
C SER A 492 43.61 -2.74 30.95
N TYR A 493 43.77 -1.44 31.25
CA TYR A 493 45.06 -0.81 31.53
C TYR A 493 45.13 -0.18 32.92
N PRO A 494 46.34 -0.04 33.51
CA PRO A 494 46.49 0.77 34.71
C PRO A 494 46.32 2.27 34.42
N ASP A 495 45.28 2.88 35.00
CA ASP A 495 45.00 4.30 34.80
C ASP A 495 45.96 5.24 35.55
N VAL A 496 46.32 6.35 34.89
CA VAL A 496 46.98 7.49 35.53
C VAL A 496 45.96 8.36 36.27
N PRO A 497 46.37 9.19 37.25
CA PRO A 497 45.43 10.00 38.01
C PRO A 497 44.68 11.04 37.17
N VAL A 498 43.35 10.96 37.14
CA VAL A 498 42.45 12.00 36.62
C VAL A 498 41.86 12.80 37.78
N ASN A 499 41.90 14.13 37.71
CA ASN A 499 41.41 14.99 38.80
C ASN A 499 39.89 15.09 38.83
N THR A 500 39.26 15.21 37.65
CA THR A 500 37.79 15.15 37.52
C THR A 500 37.39 14.75 36.11
N TRP A 501 36.26 14.03 36.00
CA TRP A 501 35.61 13.63 34.74
C TRP A 501 34.49 14.59 34.32
N SER A 502 34.07 15.49 35.21
CA SER A 502 33.18 16.60 34.89
C SER A 502 33.53 17.75 35.84
N THR A 503 33.75 18.94 35.28
CA THR A 503 34.11 20.13 36.05
C THR A 503 32.87 20.92 36.43
N ILE A 504 32.97 21.77 37.46
CA ILE A 504 31.84 22.62 37.87
C ILE A 504 31.43 23.70 36.83
N TRP A 505 32.22 23.86 35.77
CA TRP A 505 32.02 24.88 34.74
C TRP A 505 31.62 24.28 33.40
N ASP A 506 31.46 22.95 33.33
CA ASP A 506 30.87 22.29 32.18
C ASP A 506 29.33 22.30 32.23
N ASP A 507 28.71 21.82 31.15
CA ASP A 507 27.26 21.73 31.01
C ASP A 507 26.92 20.30 30.53
N ALA A 508 27.04 19.38 31.49
CA ALA A 508 26.72 17.96 31.35
C ALA A 508 26.43 17.34 32.72
N ASP A 509 25.54 16.35 32.75
CA ASP A 509 25.34 15.49 33.92
C ASP A 509 26.17 14.21 33.73
N LEU A 510 27.04 13.89 34.69
CA LEU A 510 27.88 12.68 34.68
C LEU A 510 27.38 11.65 35.71
N GLU A 511 27.25 10.39 35.27
CA GLU A 511 27.11 9.23 36.14
C GLU A 511 28.08 8.10 35.77
N ASP A 512 28.54 7.34 36.77
CA ASP A 512 29.23 6.08 36.54
C ASP A 512 28.19 5.01 36.17
N TYR A 513 28.43 4.32 35.06
CA TYR A 513 27.58 3.26 34.52
C TYR A 513 28.35 1.94 34.46
N MET A 514 27.64 0.81 34.47
CA MET A 514 28.26 -0.50 34.32
C MET A 514 27.51 -1.35 33.32
N ILE A 515 28.23 -1.96 32.38
CA ILE A 515 27.70 -2.94 31.43
C ILE A 515 28.31 -4.29 31.76
N GLY A 516 27.55 -5.14 32.45
CA GLY A 516 28.09 -6.38 33.00
C GLY A 516 29.14 -6.10 34.09
N ALA A 517 30.43 -6.25 33.75
CA ALA A 517 31.57 -5.98 34.64
C ALA A 517 32.43 -4.79 34.19
N ASP A 518 32.08 -4.18 33.06
CA ASP A 518 32.80 -3.09 32.40
C ASP A 518 32.30 -1.75 32.93
N ASN A 519 33.21 -0.87 33.33
CA ASN A 519 32.93 0.45 33.88
C ASN A 519 32.87 1.48 32.75
N VAL A 520 31.80 2.26 32.70
CA VAL A 520 31.56 3.24 31.62
C VAL A 520 31.25 4.61 32.24
N LYS A 521 31.71 5.69 31.62
CA LYS A 521 31.27 7.06 31.96
C LYS A 521 30.05 7.40 31.12
N LYS A 522 28.94 7.79 31.76
CA LYS A 522 27.74 8.23 31.06
C LYS A 522 27.49 9.71 31.28
N TYR A 523 27.41 10.44 30.17
CA TYR A 523 27.01 11.84 30.13
C TYR A 523 25.57 11.94 29.62
N THR A 524 24.77 12.80 30.25
CA THR A 524 23.44 13.21 29.78
C THR A 524 23.34 14.73 29.81
N ASN A 525 22.42 15.32 29.04
CA ASN A 525 22.32 16.78 28.87
C ASN A 525 23.65 17.42 28.45
N LEU A 526 24.48 16.69 27.70
CA LEU A 526 25.79 17.14 27.26
C LEU A 526 25.63 18.28 26.25
N LEU A 527 26.07 19.47 26.62
CA LEU A 527 26.46 20.54 25.69
C LEU A 527 27.98 20.53 25.53
N PHE A 528 28.72 20.47 26.64
CA PHE A 528 30.14 20.12 26.68
C PHE A 528 30.50 19.60 28.08
N ALA A 529 31.46 18.68 28.15
CA ALA A 529 32.04 18.18 29.39
C ALA A 529 33.56 18.37 29.38
N ALA A 530 34.12 18.80 30.50
CA ALA A 530 35.55 19.01 30.64
C ALA A 530 36.15 18.03 31.65
N ILE A 531 37.14 17.27 31.19
CA ILE A 531 37.90 16.29 31.96
C ILE A 531 39.28 16.89 32.24
N GLU A 532 39.70 16.92 33.52
CA GLU A 532 40.99 17.51 33.93
C GLU A 532 41.91 16.46 34.55
N PHE A 533 43.14 16.39 34.05
CA PHE A 533 44.25 15.55 34.53
C PHE A 533 45.51 16.42 34.61
N LYS A 534 45.44 17.48 35.41
CA LYS A 534 46.46 18.55 35.53
C LYS A 534 47.41 18.41 36.71
N ASN A 535 47.19 17.44 37.60
CA ASN A 535 48.06 17.21 38.75
C ASN A 535 48.26 15.71 39.00
N PRO A 536 49.28 15.10 38.36
CA PRO A 536 50.19 15.71 37.37
C PRO A 536 49.54 15.82 35.98
N THR A 537 50.07 16.69 35.11
CA THR A 537 49.83 16.64 33.65
C THR A 537 50.48 15.40 33.04
N ILE A 538 50.11 15.08 31.80
CA ILE A 538 50.62 13.93 31.04
C ILE A 538 51.64 14.38 30.00
N ASP A 539 52.78 13.68 29.95
CA ASP A 539 53.73 13.76 28.85
C ASP A 539 53.39 12.69 27.81
N ALA A 540 52.67 13.09 26.77
CA ALA A 540 52.31 12.26 25.62
C ALA A 540 53.21 12.55 24.40
N SER A 541 54.39 13.15 24.60
CA SER A 541 55.29 13.52 23.50
C SER A 541 55.82 12.35 22.68
N SER A 542 55.81 11.14 23.27
CA SER A 542 56.17 9.87 22.60
C SER A 542 54.98 9.11 22.03
N MET A 543 53.75 9.54 22.33
CA MET A 543 52.54 8.89 21.84
C MET A 543 52.22 9.35 20.42
N THR A 544 51.53 8.49 19.68
CA THR A 544 51.16 8.74 18.28
C THR A 544 49.66 8.98 18.11
N HIS A 545 48.84 8.37 18.96
CA HIS A 545 47.38 8.36 18.83
C HIS A 545 46.67 8.65 20.15
N PHE A 546 45.44 9.13 20.03
CA PHE A 546 44.44 9.21 21.10
C PHE A 546 43.29 8.27 20.76
N HIS A 547 42.84 7.51 21.77
CA HIS A 547 41.76 6.54 21.65
C HIS A 547 40.62 6.83 22.64
N MET A 548 39.39 6.61 22.21
CA MET A 548 38.18 6.65 23.03
C MET A 548 37.08 5.78 22.42
N ASP A 549 36.45 4.92 23.21
CA ASP A 549 35.20 4.26 22.80
C ASP A 549 34.00 5.13 23.16
N VAL A 550 33.11 5.35 22.19
CA VAL A 550 31.90 6.15 22.37
C VAL A 550 30.65 5.42 21.86
N TRP A 551 29.58 5.45 22.64
CA TRP A 551 28.26 4.97 22.25
C TRP A 551 27.22 6.05 22.54
N THR A 552 26.24 6.22 21.65
CA THR A 552 25.14 7.17 21.86
C THR A 552 23.81 6.61 21.38
N PRO A 553 22.70 6.84 22.12
CA PRO A 553 21.36 6.55 21.64
C PRO A 553 20.83 7.67 20.74
N ASN A 554 21.50 8.82 20.70
CA ASN A 554 21.01 9.97 19.94
C ASN A 554 21.33 9.85 18.44
N PRO A 555 20.54 10.46 17.56
CA PRO A 555 20.83 10.54 16.14
C PRO A 555 22.19 11.18 15.84
N THR A 556 22.99 10.50 15.01
CA THR A 556 24.34 10.91 14.58
C THR A 556 24.41 11.31 13.11
N ALA A 557 23.31 11.14 12.37
CA ALA A 557 23.20 11.60 10.99
C ALA A 557 23.27 13.14 10.91
N SER A 558 23.72 13.64 9.76
CA SER A 558 23.83 15.07 9.46
C SER A 558 22.53 15.82 9.79
N PRO A 559 22.59 16.97 10.47
CA PRO A 559 23.79 17.80 10.73
C PRO A 559 24.51 17.53 12.08
N SER A 560 24.21 16.42 12.75
CA SER A 560 24.75 16.10 14.08
C SER A 560 26.29 15.90 14.06
N VAL A 561 27.01 16.48 15.02
CA VAL A 561 28.47 16.28 15.19
C VAL A 561 28.86 16.03 16.65
N PHE A 562 29.93 15.26 16.84
CA PHE A 562 30.63 15.08 18.11
C PHE A 562 32.06 15.65 18.01
N LYS A 563 32.61 16.17 19.09
CA LYS A 563 33.88 16.90 19.07
C LYS A 563 34.75 16.55 20.25
N ILE A 564 36.05 16.52 19.97
CA ILE A 564 37.10 16.22 20.95
C ILE A 564 38.15 17.31 20.89
N LYS A 565 38.47 17.92 22.03
CA LYS A 565 39.53 18.91 22.18
C LYS A 565 40.55 18.48 23.22
N LEU A 566 41.82 18.65 22.90
CA LEU A 566 42.95 18.40 23.80
C LEU A 566 43.65 19.73 24.12
N VAL A 567 44.13 19.87 25.36
CA VAL A 567 44.84 21.08 25.83
C VAL A 567 46.15 20.69 26.52
N ASP A 568 47.27 21.25 26.02
CA ASP A 568 48.60 21.17 26.61
C ASP A 568 48.92 22.48 27.33
N PHE A 569 49.34 22.39 28.60
CA PHE A 569 49.59 23.56 29.48
C PHE A 569 50.99 24.17 29.27
N GLY A 570 51.54 24.03 28.06
CA GLY A 570 52.81 24.61 27.67
C GLY A 570 54.01 24.04 28.42
N ALA A 571 55.18 24.67 28.22
CA ALA A 571 56.44 24.23 28.84
C ALA A 571 56.46 24.41 30.37
N ASN A 572 55.61 25.28 30.92
CA ASN A 572 55.55 25.57 32.34
C ASN A 572 54.62 24.62 33.14
N GLY A 573 53.71 23.90 32.45
CA GLY A 573 52.77 22.94 33.05
C GLY A 573 51.62 23.57 33.84
N ILE A 574 51.25 24.82 33.57
CA ILE A 574 50.23 25.60 34.26
C ILE A 574 49.26 26.18 33.23
N TYR A 575 47.96 25.88 33.35
CA TYR A 575 46.93 26.47 32.50
C TYR A 575 46.82 27.99 32.70
N GLU A 576 46.94 28.73 31.61
CA GLU A 576 46.84 30.20 31.54
C GLU A 576 45.58 30.66 30.80
N GLY A 577 44.64 29.75 30.53
CA GLY A 577 43.36 30.05 29.90
C GLY A 577 43.40 30.02 28.37
N GLY A 578 44.24 29.16 27.79
CA GLY A 578 44.46 29.07 26.33
C GLY A 578 45.33 30.22 25.79
N GLY A 579 46.02 30.94 26.67
CA GLY A 579 46.99 31.98 26.32
C GLY A 579 48.39 31.63 26.83
N GLY A 580 49.37 32.48 26.55
CA GLY A 580 50.74 32.22 27.03
C GLY A 580 51.44 31.12 26.21
N ASP A 581 51.92 30.07 26.87
CA ASP A 581 52.48 28.87 26.24
C ASP A 581 51.51 27.68 26.14
N ASP A 582 50.25 27.84 26.56
CA ASP A 582 49.19 26.86 26.31
C ASP A 582 48.92 26.67 24.82
N VAL A 583 48.67 25.43 24.40
CA VAL A 583 48.21 25.10 23.05
C VAL A 583 47.04 24.11 23.12
N GLU A 584 46.07 24.27 22.22
CA GLU A 584 44.89 23.43 22.13
C GLU A 584 44.47 23.24 20.68
N ASP A 585 43.79 22.14 20.38
CA ASP A 585 43.11 21.95 19.10
C ASP A 585 41.86 21.08 19.29
N GLU A 586 40.91 21.20 18.36
CA GLU A 586 39.61 20.52 18.36
C GLU A 586 39.41 19.79 17.03
N ILE A 587 39.06 18.51 17.11
CA ILE A 587 38.59 17.73 15.96
C ILE A 587 37.07 17.60 16.00
N ILE A 588 36.46 17.48 14.82
CA ILE A 588 35.03 17.29 14.62
C ILE A 588 34.80 15.93 13.97
N LEU A 589 33.89 15.15 14.53
CA LEU A 589 33.51 13.81 14.12
C LEU A 589 32.03 13.84 13.71
N ASP A 590 31.74 13.50 12.46
CA ASP A 590 30.41 13.59 11.87
C ASP A 590 29.79 12.21 11.61
N GLU A 591 28.75 12.15 10.78
CA GLU A 591 28.05 10.92 10.40
C GLU A 591 28.93 9.85 9.72
N ASN A 592 30.14 10.21 9.26
CA ASN A 592 31.08 9.25 8.68
C ASN A 592 31.90 8.52 9.77
N THR A 593 31.97 9.07 10.98
CA THR A 593 32.66 8.46 12.12
C THR A 593 31.66 7.93 13.16
N MET A 594 30.68 8.75 13.53
CA MET A 594 29.74 8.44 14.61
C MET A 594 28.57 7.60 14.10
N ASN A 595 28.09 6.67 14.95
CA ASN A 595 26.98 5.79 14.62
C ASN A 595 26.02 5.65 15.82
N THR A 596 24.71 5.78 15.57
CA THR A 596 23.68 5.67 16.62
C THR A 596 23.48 4.21 17.04
N GLY A 597 23.44 3.97 18.35
CA GLY A 597 23.07 2.68 18.93
C GLY A 597 24.17 1.62 18.93
N ILE A 598 25.39 1.93 18.47
CA ILE A 598 26.55 1.02 18.47
C ILE A 598 27.81 1.71 19.02
N TRP A 599 28.75 0.91 19.53
CA TRP A 599 30.04 1.43 20.01
C TRP A 599 30.91 1.81 18.81
N VAL A 600 31.53 2.99 18.90
CA VAL A 600 32.49 3.51 17.94
C VAL A 600 33.82 3.69 18.67
N SER A 601 34.85 2.96 18.23
CA SER A 601 36.22 3.18 18.67
C SER A 601 36.81 4.34 17.88
N ILE A 602 36.95 5.48 18.54
CA ILE A 602 37.55 6.69 17.97
C ILE A 602 39.05 6.58 18.16
N ASP A 603 39.76 6.25 17.10
CA ASP A 603 41.22 6.21 17.06
C ASP A 603 41.75 7.32 16.17
N VAL A 604 42.43 8.30 16.78
CA VAL A 604 42.82 9.53 16.09
C VAL A 604 44.33 9.77 16.21
N PRO A 605 45.05 9.90 15.08
CA PRO A 605 46.44 10.36 15.08
C PRO A 605 46.54 11.72 15.76
N LEU A 606 47.49 11.87 16.70
CA LEU A 606 47.71 13.14 17.39
C LEU A 606 48.14 14.27 16.44
N SER A 607 48.63 13.94 15.24
CA SER A 607 48.89 14.89 14.17
C SER A 607 47.63 15.58 13.61
N ASN A 608 46.45 14.99 13.80
CA ASN A 608 45.18 15.59 13.37
C ASN A 608 44.80 16.80 14.22
N PHE A 609 45.36 16.91 15.43
CA PHE A 609 45.33 18.10 16.27
C PHE A 609 46.44 19.08 15.83
N SER A 610 46.33 19.60 14.62
CA SER A 610 47.29 20.48 13.96
C SER A 610 47.76 21.72 14.76
N GLU A 611 46.91 22.28 15.63
CA GLU A 611 47.23 23.42 16.49
C GLU A 611 47.85 23.00 17.84
N LEU A 612 47.79 21.70 18.20
CA LEU A 612 48.38 21.12 19.41
C LEU A 612 49.89 20.89 19.25
N THR A 613 50.63 21.99 19.09
CA THR A 613 52.07 21.95 18.74
C THR A 613 53.00 21.39 19.83
N THR A 614 52.52 21.24 21.07
CA THR A 614 53.21 20.60 22.19
C THR A 614 52.32 19.56 22.87
N ARG A 615 52.93 18.51 23.42
CA ARG A 615 52.24 17.36 24.06
C ARG A 615 52.93 16.89 25.35
N GLY A 616 53.78 17.74 25.93
CA GLY A 616 54.58 17.40 27.11
C GLY A 616 53.86 17.61 28.43
N HIS A 617 52.76 18.37 28.44
CA HIS A 617 51.97 18.68 29.63
C HIS A 617 50.47 18.74 29.29
N LEU A 618 49.94 17.71 28.64
CA LEU A 618 48.50 17.57 28.44
C LEU A 618 47.79 17.58 29.80
N GLY A 619 46.78 18.44 29.94
CA GLY A 619 46.10 18.68 31.21
C GLY A 619 44.57 18.63 31.14
N GLN A 620 43.99 18.72 29.94
CA GLN A 620 42.54 18.67 29.75
C GLN A 620 42.13 17.93 28.47
N LEU A 621 40.98 17.28 28.55
CA LEU A 621 40.21 16.71 27.46
C LEU A 621 38.80 17.32 27.54
N ILE A 622 38.30 17.87 26.44
CA ILE A 622 36.96 18.44 26.36
C ILE A 622 36.19 17.68 25.28
N ILE A 623 34.98 17.23 25.64
CA ILE A 623 34.05 16.57 24.73
C ILE A 623 32.80 17.44 24.59
N SER A 624 32.23 17.54 23.38
CA SER A 624 31.01 18.30 23.12
C SER A 624 30.33 17.83 21.84
N GLY A 625 29.08 18.21 21.60
CA GLY A 625 28.39 17.84 20.37
C GLY A 625 26.88 17.96 20.45
N ASP A 626 26.21 17.58 19.35
CA ASP A 626 24.76 17.46 19.26
C ASP A 626 24.20 16.21 19.99
N PRO A 627 24.91 15.05 20.03
CA PRO A 627 24.51 13.94 20.89
C PRO A 627 24.60 14.35 22.38
N ASN A 628 23.44 14.59 22.98
CA ASN A 628 23.34 15.05 24.36
C ASN A 628 23.43 13.93 25.40
N THR A 629 23.46 12.66 24.97
CA THR A 629 23.68 11.47 25.80
C THR A 629 24.81 10.65 25.19
N LEU A 630 25.88 10.45 25.96
CA LEU A 630 27.06 9.67 25.57
C LEU A 630 27.41 8.64 26.64
N TYR A 631 27.89 7.50 26.19
CA TYR A 631 28.56 6.49 26.99
C TYR A 631 29.99 6.43 26.48
N ILE A 632 30.96 6.58 27.38
CA ILE A 632 32.38 6.68 27.06
C ILE A 632 33.16 5.65 27.85
N ASP A 633 34.03 4.94 27.16
CA ASP A 633 34.96 3.97 27.73
C ASP A 633 36.34 4.09 27.08
N ASN A 634 37.32 3.38 27.64
CA ASN A 634 38.67 3.20 27.10
C ASN A 634 39.30 4.50 26.57
N VAL A 635 39.54 5.46 27.46
CA VAL A 635 40.16 6.75 27.11
C VAL A 635 41.66 6.66 27.38
N TYR A 636 42.49 6.67 26.32
CA TYR A 636 43.94 6.55 26.46
C TYR A 636 44.73 7.17 25.30
N PHE A 637 46.03 7.34 25.50
CA PHE A 637 46.99 7.67 24.44
C PHE A 637 47.91 6.47 24.22
N TYR A 638 48.32 6.22 22.98
CA TYR A 638 49.24 5.12 22.69
C TYR A 638 50.26 5.42 21.59
N ASP A 639 51.38 4.69 21.62
CA ASP A 639 52.35 4.60 20.54
C ASP A 639 52.08 3.35 19.71
N SER A 640 51.59 3.54 18.48
CA SER A 640 51.30 2.46 17.53
C SER A 640 52.56 1.70 17.09
N GLY A 641 53.75 2.29 17.28
CA GLY A 641 55.01 1.75 16.77
C GLY A 641 55.13 1.79 15.25
N ILE A 642 54.14 2.35 14.54
CA ILE A 642 54.11 2.52 13.09
C ILE A 642 54.79 3.86 12.75
N PRO A 643 55.85 3.88 11.93
CA PRO A 643 56.46 5.12 11.47
C PRO A 643 55.46 5.99 10.68
N GLU A 644 55.53 7.32 10.78
CA GLU A 644 54.71 8.27 9.97
C GLU A 644 55.19 8.42 8.50
N ALA A 645 56.38 7.90 8.20
CA ALA A 645 56.98 7.89 6.87
C ALA A 645 57.85 6.64 6.67
N PRO A 646 58.08 6.19 5.43
CA PRO A 646 58.93 5.03 5.17
C PRO A 646 60.37 5.32 5.59
N LEU A 647 60.96 4.39 6.34
CA LEU A 647 62.34 4.51 6.82
C LEU A 647 63.38 4.01 5.81
N THR A 648 62.95 3.30 4.78
CA THR A 648 63.77 2.81 3.68
C THR A 648 63.09 3.11 2.35
N ALA A 649 63.87 3.30 1.28
CA ALA A 649 63.34 3.48 -0.07
C ALA A 649 62.51 2.27 -0.53
N ALA A 650 61.68 2.46 -1.56
CA ALA A 650 60.93 1.37 -2.18
C ALA A 650 61.87 0.33 -2.81
N PRO A 651 61.41 -0.93 -3.00
CA PRO A 651 62.22 -1.96 -3.64
C PRO A 651 62.64 -1.57 -5.06
N THR A 652 63.96 -1.59 -5.36
CA THR A 652 64.43 -1.29 -6.71
C THR A 652 63.88 -2.29 -7.75
N PRO A 653 63.20 -1.83 -8.82
CA PRO A 653 62.66 -2.71 -9.86
C PRO A 653 63.73 -3.58 -10.54
N THR A 654 63.37 -4.81 -10.88
CA THR A 654 64.30 -5.79 -11.50
C THR A 654 63.95 -6.14 -12.96
N VAL A 655 62.83 -5.64 -13.48
CA VAL A 655 62.42 -5.88 -14.86
C VAL A 655 63.42 -5.22 -15.82
N ALA A 656 63.78 -5.91 -16.89
CA ALA A 656 64.71 -5.36 -17.87
C ALA A 656 64.09 -4.12 -18.55
N ALA A 657 64.81 -2.98 -18.55
CA ALA A 657 64.30 -1.69 -19.05
C ALA A 657 63.67 -1.73 -20.46
N GLY A 658 64.10 -2.66 -21.34
CA GLY A 658 63.49 -2.83 -22.67
C GLY A 658 62.08 -3.44 -22.69
N ASN A 659 61.59 -3.87 -21.53
CA ASN A 659 60.24 -4.42 -21.33
C ASN A 659 59.38 -3.49 -20.45
N VAL A 660 59.82 -2.28 -20.15
CA VAL A 660 59.16 -1.36 -19.21
C VAL A 660 58.74 -0.07 -19.92
N ILE A 661 57.54 0.41 -19.62
CA ILE A 661 57.12 1.80 -19.84
C ILE A 661 56.97 2.42 -18.46
N SER A 662 57.94 3.25 -18.05
CA SER A 662 57.98 3.87 -16.73
C SER A 662 57.29 5.22 -16.72
N LEU A 663 56.36 5.42 -15.79
CA LEU A 663 55.76 6.72 -15.48
C LEU A 663 56.58 7.46 -14.41
N PHE A 664 57.08 6.73 -13.42
CA PHE A 664 57.91 7.27 -12.34
C PHE A 664 58.76 6.18 -11.70
N SER A 665 60.08 6.27 -11.84
CA SER A 665 61.04 5.40 -11.16
C SER A 665 62.46 5.93 -11.33
N ASP A 666 63.22 6.01 -10.24
CA ASP A 666 64.66 6.34 -10.31
C ASP A 666 65.50 5.23 -10.99
N ALA A 667 64.93 4.03 -11.20
CA ALA A 667 65.59 2.90 -11.87
C ALA A 667 65.45 2.90 -13.40
N TYR A 668 64.48 3.64 -13.95
CA TYR A 668 64.16 3.65 -15.39
C TYR A 668 64.24 5.05 -15.99
N THR A 669 64.04 5.14 -17.31
CA THR A 669 63.82 6.42 -17.97
C THR A 669 62.32 6.62 -18.12
N ASP A 670 61.79 7.62 -17.43
CA ASP A 670 60.37 7.91 -17.41
C ASP A 670 59.88 8.54 -18.72
N VAL A 671 58.64 8.19 -19.09
CA VAL A 671 57.87 8.93 -20.09
C VAL A 671 57.33 10.23 -19.48
N SER A 672 56.87 11.15 -20.34
CA SER A 672 56.30 12.40 -19.86
C SER A 672 54.96 12.17 -19.16
N VAL A 673 54.80 12.72 -17.96
CA VAL A 673 53.53 12.84 -17.24
C VAL A 673 53.19 14.31 -17.11
N ASP A 674 51.94 14.68 -17.42
CA ASP A 674 51.50 16.08 -17.48
C ASP A 674 51.25 16.63 -16.07
N THR A 675 50.60 15.84 -15.22
CA THR A 675 50.43 16.16 -13.79
C THR A 675 50.36 14.90 -12.92
N TRP A 676 50.80 15.04 -11.67
CA TRP A 676 50.74 14.00 -10.63
C TRP A 676 49.57 14.18 -9.65
N SER A 677 48.88 15.31 -9.74
CA SER A 677 47.60 15.61 -9.08
C SER A 677 46.87 16.60 -9.99
N ALA A 678 45.68 16.21 -10.43
CA ALA A 678 44.90 16.96 -11.39
C ALA A 678 44.05 18.01 -10.67
N VAL A 679 43.69 19.10 -11.35
CA VAL A 679 42.91 20.19 -10.73
C VAL A 679 41.50 19.78 -10.27
N TRP A 680 41.03 18.61 -10.71
CA TRP A 680 39.73 18.04 -10.39
C TRP A 680 39.79 17.02 -9.25
N ASP A 681 40.97 16.75 -8.71
CA ASP A 681 41.17 15.77 -7.64
C ASP A 681 41.11 16.40 -6.24
N THR A 682 41.19 15.54 -5.22
CA THR A 682 41.25 15.93 -3.81
C THR A 682 42.42 15.18 -3.18
N ALA A 683 43.63 15.71 -3.38
CA ALA A 683 44.85 15.28 -2.71
C ALA A 683 45.92 16.38 -2.80
N ASP A 684 46.82 16.42 -1.83
CA ASP A 684 48.06 17.19 -1.91
C ASP A 684 49.20 16.26 -2.31
N VAL A 685 49.97 16.63 -3.35
CA VAL A 685 51.13 15.84 -3.81
C VAL A 685 52.45 16.61 -3.68
N GLN A 686 53.48 15.92 -3.20
CA GLN A 686 54.86 16.42 -3.22
C GLN A 686 55.88 15.31 -3.44
N ASN A 687 57.09 15.67 -3.86
CA ASN A 687 58.20 14.73 -3.84
C ASN A 687 58.73 14.59 -2.41
N TYR A 688 59.00 13.35 -2.00
CA TYR A 688 59.61 12.99 -0.74
C TYR A 688 60.85 12.13 -1.03
N THR A 689 61.98 12.40 -0.40
CA THR A 689 63.24 11.70 -0.71
C THR A 689 63.67 10.82 0.46
N ILE A 690 63.89 9.54 0.20
CA ILE A 690 64.33 8.53 1.18
C ILE A 690 65.63 7.92 0.69
N ASP A 691 66.73 8.07 1.44
CA ASP A 691 68.04 7.49 1.07
C ASP A 691 68.47 7.74 -0.38
N SER A 692 68.16 8.93 -0.93
CA SER A 692 68.38 9.39 -2.33
C SER A 692 67.40 8.92 -3.39
N ASP A 693 66.46 8.05 -3.03
CA ASP A 693 65.32 7.65 -3.86
C ASP A 693 64.17 8.65 -3.74
N THR A 694 63.60 9.06 -4.88
CA THR A 694 62.51 10.04 -4.94
C THR A 694 61.17 9.34 -5.03
N THR A 695 60.29 9.61 -4.08
CA THR A 695 58.95 9.04 -3.95
C THR A 695 57.88 10.14 -4.07
N LYS A 696 56.68 9.81 -4.54
CA LYS A 696 55.51 10.70 -4.46
C LYS A 696 54.82 10.52 -3.11
N LYS A 697 54.67 11.59 -2.33
CA LYS A 697 53.84 11.60 -1.12
C LYS A 697 52.52 12.31 -1.43
N TYR A 698 51.43 11.58 -1.23
CA TYR A 698 50.07 12.10 -1.21
C TYR A 698 49.61 12.27 0.24
N THR A 699 48.96 13.37 0.54
CA THR A 699 48.23 13.64 1.81
C THR A 699 46.85 14.17 1.49
N ASN A 700 45.90 14.07 2.42
CA ASN A 700 44.49 14.42 2.18
C ASN A 700 43.90 13.67 0.98
N LEU A 701 44.36 12.44 0.74
CA LEU A 701 43.97 11.64 -0.41
C LEU A 701 42.54 11.14 -0.23
N LEU A 702 41.59 11.76 -0.92
CA LEU A 702 40.31 11.13 -1.23
C LEU A 702 40.41 10.42 -2.58
N PHE A 703 40.94 11.13 -3.58
CA PHE A 703 41.35 10.59 -4.87
C PHE A 703 42.35 11.54 -5.54
N ALA A 704 43.31 11.02 -6.28
CA ALA A 704 44.31 11.77 -7.03
C ALA A 704 44.34 11.36 -8.50
N GLY A 705 44.32 12.36 -9.38
CA GLY A 705 44.37 12.18 -10.83
C GLY A 705 45.79 12.36 -11.38
N ILE A 706 46.36 11.31 -11.97
CA ILE A 706 47.65 11.36 -12.65
C ILE A 706 47.39 11.35 -14.15
N GLU A 707 47.69 12.46 -14.83
CA GLU A 707 47.36 12.64 -16.24
C GLU A 707 48.61 12.62 -17.13
N PHE A 708 48.51 11.90 -18.24
CA PHE A 708 49.49 11.84 -19.32
C PHE A 708 48.74 11.93 -20.67
N THR A 709 47.83 12.89 -20.75
CA THR A 709 46.87 13.06 -21.86
C THR A 709 47.52 13.68 -23.10
N SER A 710 48.60 14.46 -22.92
CA SER A 710 49.37 15.06 -24.02
C SER A 710 50.18 14.02 -24.80
N ASN A 711 50.57 12.93 -24.15
CA ASN A 711 51.29 11.80 -24.76
C ASN A 711 50.75 10.49 -24.17
N THR A 712 49.62 10.04 -24.69
CA THR A 712 49.00 8.78 -24.24
C THR A 712 49.95 7.60 -24.45
N ILE A 713 49.77 6.57 -23.61
CA ILE A 713 50.65 5.40 -23.55
C ILE A 713 50.01 4.24 -24.32
N ASP A 714 50.76 3.71 -25.29
CA ASP A 714 50.47 2.42 -25.91
C ASP A 714 51.04 1.28 -25.06
N ALA A 715 50.21 0.75 -24.17
CA ALA A 715 50.49 -0.42 -23.34
C ALA A 715 49.93 -1.73 -23.95
N SER A 716 49.58 -1.75 -25.24
CA SER A 716 48.98 -2.94 -25.89
C SER A 716 49.88 -4.17 -25.84
N ALA A 717 51.20 -3.97 -25.80
CA ALA A 717 52.19 -5.03 -25.69
C ALA A 717 52.55 -5.42 -24.24
N MET A 718 52.02 -4.69 -23.26
CA MET A 718 52.27 -4.93 -21.83
C MET A 718 51.25 -5.92 -21.26
N THR A 719 51.68 -6.63 -20.22
CA THR A 719 50.89 -7.64 -19.53
C THR A 719 50.52 -7.25 -18.12
N HIS A 720 51.30 -6.37 -17.47
CA HIS A 720 51.08 -5.95 -16.08
C HIS A 720 51.27 -4.46 -15.88
N PHE A 721 50.61 -3.96 -14.83
CA PHE A 721 50.84 -2.66 -14.20
C PHE A 721 51.49 -2.90 -12.83
N HIS A 722 52.48 -2.08 -12.49
CA HIS A 722 53.24 -2.14 -11.25
C HIS A 722 53.26 -0.78 -10.54
N MET A 723 53.21 -0.82 -9.21
CA MET A 723 53.35 0.34 -8.33
C MET A 723 53.84 -0.12 -6.96
N ASP A 724 54.82 0.56 -6.37
CA ASP A 724 55.14 0.41 -4.95
C ASP A 724 54.34 1.41 -4.13
N VAL A 725 53.68 0.95 -3.06
CA VAL A 725 52.89 1.78 -2.15
C VAL A 725 53.30 1.52 -0.70
N TRP A 726 53.38 2.58 0.10
CA TRP A 726 53.55 2.55 1.54
C TRP A 726 52.57 3.53 2.18
N THR A 727 51.96 3.17 3.30
CA THR A 727 51.02 4.03 4.03
C THR A 727 51.26 3.91 5.54
N PRO A 728 51.22 5.02 6.31
CA PRO A 728 51.15 4.94 7.77
C PRO A 728 49.71 4.69 8.27
N ASP A 729 48.70 4.92 7.42
CA ASP A 729 47.30 4.83 7.80
C ASP A 729 46.82 3.36 7.79
N PRO A 730 45.85 2.99 8.65
CA PRO A 730 45.32 1.65 8.74
C PRO A 730 44.81 1.08 7.40
N THR A 731 45.11 -0.19 7.14
CA THR A 731 44.69 -0.91 5.94
C THR A 731 43.82 -2.14 6.22
N ASP A 732 43.49 -2.39 7.48
CA ASP A 732 42.61 -3.49 7.88
C ASP A 732 41.16 -3.20 7.46
N ALA A 733 40.35 -4.25 7.24
CA ALA A 733 38.97 -4.07 6.83
C ALA A 733 38.18 -3.16 7.80
N PRO A 734 37.36 -2.23 7.29
CA PRO A 734 36.88 -2.14 5.90
C PRO A 734 37.73 -1.27 4.96
N ALA A 735 38.92 -0.81 5.37
CA ALA A 735 39.75 0.09 4.57
C ALA A 735 40.21 -0.55 3.25
N VAL A 736 40.21 0.25 2.18
CA VAL A 736 40.66 -0.16 0.84
C VAL A 736 41.43 0.95 0.13
N PHE A 737 42.32 0.54 -0.77
CA PHE A 737 43.02 1.41 -1.72
C PHE A 737 42.65 0.99 -3.14
N ARG A 738 42.45 1.94 -4.04
CA ARG A 738 41.92 1.71 -5.38
C ARG A 738 42.84 2.27 -6.44
N ILE A 739 42.93 1.54 -7.53
CA ILE A 739 43.72 1.90 -8.71
C ILE A 739 42.82 1.80 -9.93
N LYS A 740 42.63 2.91 -10.64
CA LYS A 740 41.84 2.98 -11.87
C LYS A 740 42.70 3.44 -13.03
N LEU A 741 42.52 2.78 -14.17
CA LEU A 741 43.15 3.13 -15.43
C LEU A 741 42.08 3.57 -16.44
N VAL A 742 42.42 4.57 -17.25
CA VAL A 742 41.56 5.14 -18.29
C VAL A 742 42.31 5.17 -19.64
N ASP A 743 41.69 4.62 -20.68
CA ASP A 743 42.15 4.64 -22.07
C ASP A 743 41.19 5.49 -22.90
N PHE A 744 41.72 6.47 -23.67
CA PHE A 744 40.92 7.37 -24.51
C PHE A 744 40.48 6.73 -25.84
N GLY A 745 40.22 5.43 -25.82
CA GLY A 745 39.74 4.69 -26.97
C GLY A 745 40.68 4.68 -28.18
N ALA A 746 40.15 4.34 -29.35
CA ALA A 746 40.89 4.34 -30.62
C ALA A 746 41.15 5.76 -31.15
N ASN A 747 40.37 6.76 -30.75
CA ASN A 747 40.50 8.14 -31.21
C ASN A 747 41.60 8.93 -30.46
N GLY A 748 42.00 8.48 -29.26
CA GLY A 748 43.05 9.08 -28.44
C GLY A 748 42.69 10.41 -27.79
N VAL A 749 41.39 10.73 -27.64
CA VAL A 749 40.87 11.99 -27.12
C VAL A 749 39.67 11.72 -26.22
N TRP A 750 39.68 12.27 -25.00
CA TRP A 750 38.52 12.22 -24.10
C TRP A 750 37.27 12.82 -24.76
N ASP A 751 36.21 12.03 -24.87
CA ASP A 751 34.94 12.44 -25.46
C ASP A 751 33.71 12.10 -24.61
N ASP A 752 33.91 11.77 -23.32
CA ASP A 752 32.86 11.60 -22.29
C ASP A 752 31.80 10.57 -22.70
N GLY A 753 32.26 9.33 -22.90
CA GLY A 753 31.40 8.16 -23.18
C GLY A 753 31.33 7.73 -24.64
N GLY A 754 32.29 8.14 -25.49
CA GLY A 754 32.48 7.61 -26.83
C GLY A 754 33.19 6.25 -26.83
N ASP A 755 34.44 6.21 -27.30
CA ASP A 755 35.28 5.00 -27.27
C ASP A 755 36.23 4.90 -26.07
N ASP A 756 36.13 5.86 -25.15
CA ASP A 756 36.82 5.85 -23.85
C ASP A 756 36.44 4.61 -23.02
N VAL A 757 37.42 3.96 -22.40
CA VAL A 757 37.20 2.80 -21.54
C VAL A 757 38.04 2.88 -20.27
N GLU A 758 37.49 2.38 -19.17
CA GLU A 758 38.09 2.49 -17.85
C GLU A 758 37.72 1.32 -16.95
N HIS A 759 38.58 1.03 -15.98
CA HIS A 759 38.29 0.05 -14.94
C HIS A 759 39.06 0.35 -13.66
N GLU A 760 38.43 0.09 -12.51
CA GLU A 760 38.99 0.29 -11.18
C GLU A 760 39.19 -1.06 -10.49
N ILE A 761 40.34 -1.22 -9.84
CA ILE A 761 40.67 -2.34 -8.98
C ILE A 761 40.67 -1.85 -7.53
N THR A 762 39.99 -2.60 -6.67
CA THR A 762 39.99 -2.38 -5.21
C THR A 762 40.97 -3.36 -4.55
N LEU A 763 41.86 -2.83 -3.72
CA LEU A 763 42.87 -3.55 -2.95
C LEU A 763 42.50 -3.43 -1.47
N ASP A 764 42.37 -4.57 -0.80
CA ASP A 764 41.93 -4.69 0.60
C ASP A 764 43.10 -5.08 1.52
N GLU A 765 42.78 -5.39 2.77
CA GLU A 765 43.70 -5.93 3.80
C GLU A 765 44.53 -7.15 3.36
N ASN A 766 44.11 -7.89 2.32
CA ASN A 766 44.88 -9.04 1.82
C ASN A 766 46.02 -8.62 0.88
N THR A 767 46.00 -7.36 0.42
CA THR A 767 47.03 -6.79 -0.47
C THR A 767 47.77 -5.66 0.23
N MET A 768 47.05 -4.76 0.89
CA MET A 768 47.57 -3.60 1.60
C MET A 768 48.06 -3.99 3.00
N ASN A 769 49.02 -3.24 3.53
CA ASN A 769 49.68 -3.46 4.82
C ASN A 769 50.18 -2.12 5.37
N THR A 770 49.77 -1.77 6.58
CA THR A 770 50.21 -0.55 7.27
C THR A 770 51.71 -0.57 7.59
N GLY A 771 52.38 0.56 7.41
CA GLY A 771 53.77 0.79 7.83
C GLY A 771 54.84 0.06 7.01
N SER A 772 54.50 -0.62 5.91
CA SER A 772 55.45 -1.38 5.08
C SER A 772 55.27 -1.11 3.59
N TRP A 773 56.36 -1.26 2.80
CA TRP A 773 56.30 -1.12 1.34
C TRP A 773 55.67 -2.36 0.72
N ILE A 774 54.81 -2.13 -0.26
CA ILE A 774 54.06 -3.17 -0.96
C ILE A 774 54.25 -2.95 -2.46
N SER A 775 54.78 -3.96 -3.12
CA SER A 775 54.88 -3.99 -4.58
C SER A 775 53.58 -4.56 -5.15
N ILE A 776 52.72 -3.66 -5.63
CA ILE A 776 51.45 -4.00 -6.27
C ILE A 776 51.73 -4.41 -7.71
N GLU A 777 51.32 -5.63 -8.04
CA GLU A 777 51.54 -6.24 -9.35
C GLU A 777 50.19 -6.69 -9.92
N LEU A 778 49.62 -5.89 -10.82
CA LEU A 778 48.27 -6.13 -11.37
C LEU A 778 48.35 -6.60 -12.82
N PRO A 779 47.87 -7.81 -13.16
CA PRO A 779 47.76 -8.21 -14.54
C PRO A 779 46.75 -7.29 -15.24
N LEU A 780 47.10 -6.77 -16.42
CA LEU A 780 46.21 -5.87 -17.17
C LEU A 780 44.89 -6.54 -17.57
N THR A 781 44.82 -7.88 -17.53
CA THR A 781 43.57 -8.63 -17.70
C THR A 781 42.60 -8.53 -16.53
N ALA A 782 43.04 -8.08 -15.35
CA ALA A 782 42.16 -7.82 -14.20
C ALA A 782 41.30 -6.57 -14.42
N PHE A 783 41.76 -5.62 -15.24
CA PHE A 783 41.02 -4.42 -15.62
C PHE A 783 39.96 -4.75 -16.67
N VAL A 784 38.92 -5.51 -16.30
CA VAL A 784 38.04 -6.21 -17.27
C VAL A 784 37.29 -5.28 -18.23
N ASN A 785 37.04 -4.03 -17.82
CA ASN A 785 36.39 -3.03 -18.68
C ASN A 785 37.37 -2.17 -19.49
N LEU A 786 38.68 -2.26 -19.22
CA LEU A 786 39.74 -1.58 -19.97
C LEU A 786 40.04 -2.34 -21.27
N THR A 787 39.06 -2.37 -22.17
CA THR A 787 39.09 -3.23 -23.37
C THR A 787 40.10 -2.80 -24.43
N THR A 788 40.56 -1.55 -24.37
CA THR A 788 41.66 -0.98 -25.16
C THR A 788 42.75 -0.46 -24.25
N ARG A 789 44.00 -0.46 -24.74
CA ARG A 789 45.22 -0.08 -23.99
C ARG A 789 46.23 0.65 -24.88
N ALA A 790 45.76 1.18 -26.01
CA ALA A 790 46.62 1.82 -27.00
C ALA A 790 46.81 3.33 -26.72
N HIS A 791 45.93 3.92 -25.91
CA HIS A 791 45.93 5.33 -25.58
C HIS A 791 45.56 5.52 -24.09
N LEU A 792 46.25 4.80 -23.20
CA LEU A 792 46.13 5.05 -21.77
C LEU A 792 46.49 6.51 -21.50
N ALA A 793 45.64 7.22 -20.77
CA ALA A 793 45.75 8.66 -20.61
C ALA A 793 45.72 9.11 -19.15
N GLN A 794 45.15 8.29 -18.26
CA GLN A 794 45.05 8.61 -16.84
C GLN A 794 45.26 7.37 -15.97
N LEU A 795 45.84 7.61 -14.79
CA LEU A 795 45.89 6.73 -13.64
C LEU A 795 45.24 7.47 -12.47
N ILE A 796 44.32 6.82 -11.77
CA ILE A 796 43.65 7.39 -10.61
C ILE A 796 43.93 6.49 -9.42
N ILE A 797 44.36 7.10 -8.31
CA ILE A 797 44.47 6.43 -7.01
C ILE A 797 43.47 7.03 -6.06
N SER A 798 42.83 6.22 -5.23
CA SER A 798 41.86 6.65 -4.21
C SER A 798 41.80 5.63 -3.09
N GLY A 799 41.19 5.95 -1.96
CA GLY A 799 41.09 4.99 -0.86
C GLY A 799 40.78 5.63 0.47
N ASP A 800 40.73 4.78 1.50
CA ASP A 800 40.59 5.18 2.90
C ASP A 800 41.92 5.69 3.51
N PRO A 801 43.12 5.21 3.09
CA PRO A 801 44.37 5.84 3.46
C PRO A 801 44.50 7.27 2.90
N ASN A 802 44.53 8.25 3.79
CA ASN A 802 44.66 9.67 3.47
C ASN A 802 46.11 10.07 3.16
N THR A 803 47.09 9.32 3.66
CA THR A 803 48.51 9.50 3.41
C THR A 803 49.10 8.27 2.73
N VAL A 804 49.57 8.42 1.50
CA VAL A 804 50.27 7.33 0.79
C VAL A 804 51.56 7.82 0.15
N TYR A 805 52.56 6.95 0.16
CA TYR A 805 53.84 7.14 -0.50
C TYR A 805 53.87 6.16 -1.66
N VAL A 806 54.10 6.67 -2.86
CA VAL A 806 54.02 5.91 -4.11
C VAL A 806 55.31 6.06 -4.90
N ASP A 807 55.86 4.94 -5.33
CA ASP A 807 57.06 4.88 -6.17
C ASP A 807 56.92 3.79 -7.25
N ASN A 808 57.86 3.74 -8.19
CA ASN A 808 58.01 2.70 -9.20
C ASN A 808 56.70 2.40 -9.96
N ILE A 809 56.13 3.43 -10.57
CA ILE A 809 54.89 3.32 -11.34
C ILE A 809 55.23 2.99 -12.80
N TYR A 810 54.91 1.78 -13.27
CA TYR A 810 55.24 1.37 -14.65
C TYR A 810 54.37 0.24 -15.20
N PHE A 811 54.35 0.09 -16.52
CA PHE A 811 53.78 -1.07 -17.22
C PHE A 811 54.88 -1.97 -17.75
N HIS A 812 54.71 -3.30 -17.69
CA HIS A 812 55.72 -4.24 -18.18
C HIS A 812 55.19 -5.55 -18.80
N ARG A 813 56.09 -6.34 -19.39
CA ARG A 813 55.78 -7.61 -20.09
C ARG A 813 56.75 -8.76 -19.85
#